data_AF-A0A9E6BAU2-F1
#
_entry.id   AF-A0A9E6BAU2-F1
#
_cell.length_a   1.000
_cell.length_b   1.000
_cell.length_c   1.000
_cell.angle_alpha   90.00
_cell.angle_beta   90.00
_cell.angle_gamma   90.00
#
_symmetry.space_group_name_H-M   'P 1'
#
loop_
_entity.id
_entity.type
_entity.pdbx_description
1 polymer ?
#
loop_
_entity_poly.entity_id
_entity_poly.type
_entity_poly.pdbx_seq_one_letter_code
_entity_poly.pdbx_strand_id
1 'polypeptide(L)'
;AGNHPSVVFYSTSHNATGYVDDMNPEMIDGVHNPRDAWAAQNAERALHAEAIIRRLDPGRIVYHHHSGNLGSMHTVNFYANWTPIQEMSDWFGHWGTEGVKPLFTCEYSTPFLWDWSMYRGWYRGKREYGSAPVPWEFCLAEWNAQFDDGAAYDITPEEKQNLRWEAEQFGAGRIWHRWDYPHKLGAIVFDSRYPIIAAYISENWPAFRTWGVSANSPWEYGAYWRPRRGLRRARRELPVDWDSLQRPGLSPDYVHERYEQMNTAFEPPDWVPTPAADAVCRYNMPLLACIAGPRDAFTTRGHNVLPGEAFKKQLIVINNSRETVTAECRWSFGKDSGRATITLPTGEQERIPLSLTVPRTAAPGRRELTAAVRFSTGETQTDSFAVDVMAKPRAVRRTRRIALFDPRGETAALLRTMGVRCDAVEADADVSAYDLCIIGKNSLTPDGPAPDLAAVRSGLRAIIFEQAGEVLERRFGFRVAEYGMRRLFRRVPDSPLLAGLDGVHLRDWRGEATVLPPRLDLDVTETGHTVRWCDIPVTRAWRCGNRGNVASATIEKPACGDFLPVLDGGYALQYAALMEYREGAGMVLFCQTDVTGRTEGDPAAETLARNLIEYAAGWTPSPRRTVIYAGDPAGRAHLEACGLAPAAPDAELAADRVLVVAPGAARQLAGRAAAIAKWLRAGGHALAIGLDAREANAILRTKVATRRAEHIAACFEPFGADSPFAGVSPAEVHNRDPRRMPLVTKGAAVVGDGVLARVRSRNVVFCQLTPWQFDYSRERMNVKRTFRKASCLLARLLGNMGASGATRLLEHVSTPLGAGERRWLDGLYLDVPEEWDDPYRFFRW
;
A
#
# COMPACT_ATOMS: atom_id res chain seq x y z
N ALA A 1 -33.47 7.16 -35.33
CA ALA A 1 -34.59 6.74 -34.46
C ALA A 1 -35.74 7.74 -34.56
N GLY A 2 -35.51 8.91 -35.18
CA GLY A 2 -36.54 9.93 -35.32
C GLY A 2 -36.92 10.44 -33.93
N ASN A 3 -38.18 10.84 -33.75
CA ASN A 3 -38.65 11.35 -32.47
C ASN A 3 -39.00 10.27 -31.44
N HIS A 4 -38.48 9.04 -31.56
CA HIS A 4 -38.81 7.97 -30.62
C HIS A 4 -38.31 8.33 -29.20
N PRO A 5 -39.20 8.50 -28.21
CA PRO A 5 -38.84 9.11 -26.91
C PRO A 5 -37.78 8.31 -26.15
N SER A 6 -37.71 6.99 -26.35
CA SER A 6 -36.77 6.10 -25.66
C SER A 6 -35.30 6.22 -26.12
N VAL A 7 -34.99 6.89 -27.24
CA VAL A 7 -33.61 7.01 -27.73
C VAL A 7 -33.00 8.32 -27.27
N VAL A 8 -32.35 8.34 -26.12
CA VAL A 8 -31.87 9.60 -25.53
C VAL A 8 -30.59 10.09 -26.21
N PHE A 9 -29.54 9.25 -26.28
CA PHE A 9 -28.23 9.57 -26.88
C PHE A 9 -27.84 8.54 -27.95
N TYR A 10 -26.94 8.93 -28.85
CA TYR A 10 -26.19 8.05 -29.75
C TYR A 10 -24.75 7.88 -29.27
N SER A 11 -24.28 6.64 -29.16
CA SER A 11 -22.87 6.30 -28.95
C SER A 11 -22.24 5.85 -30.26
N THR A 12 -21.03 6.31 -30.56
CA THR A 12 -20.27 5.89 -31.75
C THR A 12 -18.76 5.87 -31.49
N SER A 13 -17.97 5.41 -32.47
CA SER A 13 -16.49 5.46 -32.47
C SER A 13 -15.80 4.76 -31.29
N HIS A 14 -16.34 3.63 -30.84
CA HIS A 14 -15.89 2.92 -29.63
C HIS A 14 -14.39 2.62 -29.63
N ASN A 15 -13.70 3.16 -28.61
CA ASN A 15 -12.28 2.93 -28.30
C ASN A 15 -11.32 3.29 -29.44
N ALA A 16 -11.74 4.21 -30.33
CA ALA A 16 -10.97 4.60 -31.51
C ALA A 16 -10.30 5.97 -31.38
N THR A 17 -10.70 6.77 -30.38
CA THR A 17 -10.40 8.21 -30.33
C THR A 17 -9.82 8.67 -28.99
N GLY A 18 -9.39 7.77 -28.10
CA GLY A 18 -8.78 8.16 -26.83
C GLY A 18 -7.39 8.78 -27.01
N TYR A 19 -6.87 9.40 -25.96
CA TYR A 19 -5.49 9.91 -25.90
C TYR A 19 -4.90 9.75 -24.49
N VAL A 20 -3.58 9.85 -24.38
CA VAL A 20 -2.84 9.48 -23.17
C VAL A 20 -3.29 10.27 -21.93
N ASP A 21 -3.55 11.58 -22.08
CA ASP A 21 -3.96 12.48 -20.99
C ASP A 21 -5.47 12.58 -20.76
N ASP A 22 -6.31 11.75 -21.39
CA ASP A 22 -7.77 11.85 -21.22
C ASP A 22 -8.29 11.40 -19.82
N MET A 23 -7.38 10.94 -18.96
CA MET A 23 -7.58 10.64 -17.53
C MET A 23 -6.86 11.60 -16.59
N ASN A 24 -6.01 12.50 -17.10
CA ASN A 24 -5.19 13.40 -16.30
C ASN A 24 -6.10 14.36 -15.49
N PRO A 25 -6.00 14.39 -14.15
CA PRO A 25 -6.92 15.17 -13.31
C PRO A 25 -6.94 16.67 -13.65
N GLU A 26 -5.86 17.20 -14.22
CA GLU A 26 -5.74 18.60 -14.63
C GLU A 26 -6.21 18.87 -16.08
N MET A 27 -6.46 17.83 -16.88
CA MET A 27 -6.76 17.97 -18.33
C MET A 27 -8.08 17.32 -18.77
N ILE A 28 -8.88 16.82 -17.82
CA ILE A 28 -10.23 16.29 -18.07
C ILE A 28 -11.32 17.37 -18.05
N ASP A 29 -10.95 18.65 -18.09
CA ASP A 29 -11.85 19.81 -18.05
C ASP A 29 -12.70 20.02 -19.32
N GLY A 30 -12.42 19.30 -20.40
CA GLY A 30 -13.10 19.47 -21.69
C GLY A 30 -12.56 20.64 -22.53
N VAL A 31 -11.41 21.21 -22.15
CA VAL A 31 -10.65 22.22 -22.91
C VAL A 31 -9.49 21.54 -23.65
N HIS A 32 -8.72 20.72 -22.94
CA HIS A 32 -7.54 20.07 -23.50
C HIS A 32 -7.89 18.84 -24.35
N ASN A 33 -7.16 18.62 -25.45
CA ASN A 33 -7.32 17.46 -26.33
C ASN A 33 -6.02 17.04 -27.05
N PRO A 34 -4.89 16.83 -26.34
CA PRO A 34 -3.64 16.44 -26.98
C PRO A 34 -3.80 15.09 -27.69
N ARG A 35 -3.68 15.07 -29.02
CA ARG A 35 -3.83 13.86 -29.84
C ARG A 35 -2.54 13.59 -30.60
N ASP A 36 -2.11 12.33 -30.58
CA ASP A 36 -1.13 11.85 -31.56
C ASP A 36 -1.77 11.77 -32.97
N ALA A 37 -0.95 11.50 -33.98
CA ALA A 37 -1.41 11.46 -35.36
C ALA A 37 -2.50 10.40 -35.62
N TRP A 38 -2.44 9.26 -34.92
CA TRP A 38 -3.41 8.18 -35.06
C TRP A 38 -4.76 8.58 -34.46
N ALA A 39 -4.76 9.11 -33.24
CA ALA A 39 -5.95 9.57 -32.53
C ALA A 39 -6.60 10.77 -33.24
N ALA A 40 -5.80 11.68 -33.80
CA ALA A 40 -6.30 12.82 -34.56
C ALA A 40 -7.05 12.38 -35.83
N GLN A 41 -6.48 11.45 -36.59
CA GLN A 41 -7.13 10.93 -37.81
C GLN A 41 -8.45 10.20 -37.49
N ASN A 42 -8.49 9.43 -36.41
CA ASN A 42 -9.73 8.77 -35.99
C ASN A 42 -10.77 9.76 -35.47
N ALA A 43 -10.35 10.83 -34.77
CA ALA A 43 -11.25 11.88 -34.32
C ALA A 43 -11.92 12.61 -35.50
N GLU A 44 -11.19 12.89 -36.59
CA GLU A 44 -11.78 13.47 -37.81
C GLU A 44 -12.87 12.58 -38.41
N ARG A 45 -12.60 11.27 -38.53
CA ARG A 45 -13.57 10.29 -39.02
C ARG A 45 -14.79 10.18 -38.10
N ALA A 46 -14.57 10.22 -36.79
CA ALA A 46 -15.61 10.19 -35.78
C ALA A 46 -16.54 11.40 -35.90
N LEU A 47 -15.99 12.61 -36.06
CA LEU A 47 -16.78 13.83 -36.25
C LEU A 47 -17.55 13.81 -37.58
N HIS A 48 -17.02 13.20 -38.63
CA HIS A 48 -17.78 12.99 -39.86
C HIS A 48 -18.98 12.04 -39.63
N ALA A 49 -18.77 10.93 -38.92
CA ALA A 49 -19.87 10.04 -38.55
C ALA A 49 -20.92 10.76 -37.67
N GLU A 50 -20.49 11.59 -36.71
CA GLU A 50 -21.38 12.43 -35.91
C GLU A 50 -22.19 13.40 -36.79
N ALA A 51 -21.56 14.07 -37.76
CA ALA A 51 -22.24 14.99 -38.67
C ALA A 51 -23.36 14.30 -39.49
N ILE A 52 -23.14 13.04 -39.90
CA ILE A 52 -24.15 12.23 -40.58
C ILE A 52 -25.32 11.95 -39.63
N ILE A 53 -25.03 11.52 -38.39
CA ILE A 53 -26.08 11.24 -37.38
C ILE A 53 -26.88 12.52 -37.09
N ARG A 54 -26.22 13.65 -36.85
CA ARG A 54 -26.87 14.94 -36.58
C ARG A 54 -27.75 15.41 -37.73
N ARG A 55 -27.37 15.14 -38.99
CA ARG A 55 -28.21 15.46 -40.15
C ARG A 55 -29.50 14.63 -40.17
N LEU A 56 -29.44 13.39 -39.68
CA LEU A 56 -30.57 12.46 -39.66
C LEU A 56 -31.46 12.62 -38.41
N ASP A 57 -30.87 13.02 -37.28
CA ASP A 57 -31.54 13.11 -35.98
C ASP A 57 -30.92 14.25 -35.12
N PRO A 58 -31.19 15.53 -35.46
CA PRO A 58 -30.52 16.68 -34.85
C PRO A 58 -30.89 16.93 -33.38
N GLY A 59 -31.97 16.29 -32.89
CA GLY A 59 -32.48 16.48 -31.53
C GLY A 59 -31.78 15.65 -30.46
N ARG A 60 -30.82 14.79 -30.83
CA ARG A 60 -30.14 13.88 -29.89
C ARG A 60 -28.68 14.23 -29.68
N ILE A 61 -28.21 13.98 -28.47
CA ILE A 61 -26.79 14.09 -28.14
C ILE A 61 -26.06 12.90 -28.76
N VAL A 62 -24.96 13.19 -29.46
CA VAL A 62 -24.01 12.19 -29.93
C VAL A 62 -22.78 12.27 -29.04
N TYR A 63 -22.30 11.13 -28.58
CA TYR A 63 -21.02 11.01 -27.91
C TYR A 63 -20.16 9.92 -28.53
N HIS A 64 -18.86 10.07 -28.36
CA HIS A 64 -17.86 9.09 -28.79
C HIS A 64 -17.38 8.32 -27.57
N HIS A 65 -17.40 7.00 -27.61
CA HIS A 65 -16.98 6.18 -26.47
C HIS A 65 -15.45 6.17 -26.35
N HIS A 66 -14.93 6.49 -25.16
CA HIS A 66 -13.50 6.68 -24.88
C HIS A 66 -12.83 7.64 -25.88
N SER A 67 -13.11 8.93 -25.73
CA SER A 67 -12.66 9.95 -26.68
C SER A 67 -11.96 11.14 -26.06
N GLY A 68 -11.89 11.20 -24.72
CA GLY A 68 -11.55 12.40 -23.99
C GLY A 68 -12.43 13.56 -24.45
N ASN A 69 -11.84 14.71 -24.70
CA ASN A 69 -12.52 15.87 -25.23
C ASN A 69 -12.82 15.72 -26.74
N LEU A 70 -14.00 15.18 -27.08
CA LEU A 70 -14.51 15.11 -28.46
C LEU A 70 -16.04 15.25 -28.50
N GLY A 71 -16.52 16.24 -29.27
CA GLY A 71 -17.96 16.49 -29.40
C GLY A 71 -18.58 17.07 -28.12
N SER A 72 -19.68 16.47 -27.67
CA SER A 72 -20.57 17.02 -26.65
C SER A 72 -20.12 16.83 -25.19
N MET A 73 -19.20 15.90 -24.93
CA MET A 73 -18.80 15.51 -23.57
C MET A 73 -17.35 15.06 -23.54
N HIS A 74 -16.77 14.97 -22.34
CA HIS A 74 -15.50 14.28 -22.09
C HIS A 74 -15.79 12.83 -21.71
N THR A 75 -15.37 11.87 -22.53
CA THR A 75 -15.65 10.43 -22.30
C THR A 75 -14.39 9.61 -22.12
N VAL A 76 -14.37 8.72 -21.13
CA VAL A 76 -13.13 8.08 -20.70
C VAL A 76 -13.37 6.65 -20.20
N ASN A 77 -12.58 5.69 -20.66
CA ASN A 77 -12.45 4.40 -19.98
C ASN A 77 -11.45 4.59 -18.84
N PHE A 78 -11.93 4.54 -17.62
CA PHE A 78 -11.25 5.04 -16.44
C PHE A 78 -10.79 3.86 -15.55
N TYR A 79 -9.51 3.52 -15.69
CA TYR A 79 -8.82 2.49 -14.92
C TYR A 79 -7.58 3.09 -14.26
N ALA A 80 -7.68 3.43 -12.98
CA ALA A 80 -6.58 4.08 -12.23
C ALA A 80 -5.74 3.09 -11.39
N ASN A 81 -5.86 1.79 -11.69
CA ASN A 81 -5.22 0.68 -10.96
C ASN A 81 -5.30 0.84 -9.42
N TRP A 82 -4.14 1.00 -8.78
CA TRP A 82 -3.98 1.15 -7.33
C TRP A 82 -3.80 2.61 -6.89
N THR A 83 -4.25 3.60 -7.66
CA THR A 83 -4.23 5.00 -7.23
C THR A 83 -4.92 5.14 -5.85
N PRO A 84 -4.31 5.83 -4.86
CA PRO A 84 -4.88 5.89 -3.51
C PRO A 84 -6.33 6.39 -3.47
N ILE A 85 -7.15 5.79 -2.58
CA ILE A 85 -8.59 6.14 -2.42
C ILE A 85 -8.81 7.65 -2.22
N GLN A 86 -7.95 8.29 -1.42
CA GLN A 86 -8.03 9.73 -1.17
C GLN A 86 -7.79 10.55 -2.46
N GLU A 87 -6.78 10.20 -3.25
CA GLU A 87 -6.50 10.88 -4.53
C GLU A 87 -7.61 10.66 -5.54
N MET A 88 -8.21 9.47 -5.56
CA MET A 88 -9.40 9.21 -6.37
C MET A 88 -10.57 10.10 -5.96
N SER A 89 -10.80 10.30 -4.67
CA SER A 89 -11.85 11.21 -4.17
C SER A 89 -11.62 12.66 -4.62
N ASP A 90 -10.35 13.05 -4.79
CA ASP A 90 -9.93 14.39 -5.22
C ASP A 90 -9.83 14.54 -6.75
N TRP A 91 -9.80 13.43 -7.50
CA TRP A 91 -9.46 13.38 -8.92
C TRP A 91 -10.27 14.31 -9.83
N PHE A 92 -11.56 14.47 -9.53
CA PHE A 92 -12.48 15.28 -10.31
C PHE A 92 -12.61 16.72 -9.78
N GLY A 93 -11.77 17.13 -8.82
CA GLY A 93 -11.86 18.46 -8.22
C GLY A 93 -11.64 19.60 -9.20
N HIS A 94 -10.63 19.49 -10.08
CA HIS A 94 -10.38 20.46 -11.14
C HIS A 94 -11.55 20.52 -12.12
N TRP A 95 -11.97 19.38 -12.66
CA TRP A 95 -13.13 19.30 -13.56
C TRP A 95 -14.42 19.85 -12.93
N GLY A 96 -14.70 19.51 -11.67
CA GLY A 96 -15.91 19.97 -10.98
C GLY A 96 -15.92 21.47 -10.68
N THR A 97 -14.78 22.15 -10.82
CA THR A 97 -14.62 23.59 -10.57
C THR A 97 -14.49 24.39 -11.86
N GLU A 98 -13.66 23.92 -12.80
CA GLU A 98 -13.26 24.64 -14.02
C GLU A 98 -13.77 23.95 -15.32
N GLY A 99 -14.37 22.77 -15.21
CA GLY A 99 -14.79 21.97 -16.35
C GLY A 99 -15.88 22.63 -17.19
N VAL A 100 -15.75 22.53 -18.52
CA VAL A 100 -16.66 23.14 -19.49
C VAL A 100 -17.55 22.14 -20.23
N LYS A 101 -17.36 20.83 -19.97
CA LYS A 101 -18.15 19.74 -20.57
C LYS A 101 -18.59 18.71 -19.53
N PRO A 102 -19.74 18.04 -19.74
CA PRO A 102 -20.11 16.86 -18.98
C PRO A 102 -19.02 15.79 -19.05
N LEU A 103 -18.78 15.10 -17.94
CA LEU A 103 -17.82 14.00 -17.84
C LEU A 103 -18.56 12.67 -17.73
N PHE A 104 -18.17 11.71 -18.56
CA PHE A 104 -18.67 10.35 -18.53
C PHE A 104 -17.52 9.34 -18.47
N THR A 105 -17.38 8.65 -17.33
CA THR A 105 -16.53 7.46 -17.23
C THR A 105 -17.26 6.26 -17.84
N CYS A 106 -17.09 6.07 -19.15
CA CYS A 106 -17.79 5.05 -19.96
C CYS A 106 -17.55 3.62 -19.47
N GLU A 107 -16.35 3.39 -18.96
CA GLU A 107 -15.96 2.22 -18.19
C GLU A 107 -15.27 2.76 -16.95
N TYR A 108 -15.64 2.29 -15.76
CA TYR A 108 -14.98 2.66 -14.51
C TYR A 108 -14.69 1.43 -13.67
N SER A 109 -13.42 1.24 -13.31
CA SER A 109 -13.04 0.32 -12.25
C SER A 109 -11.72 0.77 -11.62
N THR A 110 -11.72 0.97 -10.31
CA THR A 110 -10.52 1.33 -9.55
C THR A 110 -10.69 0.82 -8.11
N PRO A 111 -9.98 -0.24 -7.71
CA PRO A 111 -9.17 -1.13 -8.56
C PRO A 111 -10.05 -2.00 -9.47
N PHE A 112 -9.47 -2.42 -10.60
CA PHE A 112 -10.00 -3.42 -11.52
C PHE A 112 -9.57 -4.83 -11.07
N LEU A 113 -10.36 -5.89 -11.31
CA LEU A 113 -10.08 -7.23 -10.75
C LEU A 113 -8.75 -7.83 -11.23
N TRP A 114 -8.21 -7.36 -12.35
CA TRP A 114 -6.90 -7.81 -12.85
C TRP A 114 -5.73 -7.07 -12.18
N ASP A 115 -5.99 -6.00 -11.42
CA ASP A 115 -4.95 -5.23 -10.74
C ASP A 115 -4.30 -5.98 -9.57
N TRP A 116 -4.95 -7.06 -9.09
CA TRP A 116 -4.37 -8.06 -8.20
C TRP A 116 -3.31 -8.96 -8.86
N SER A 117 -2.80 -8.54 -10.02
CA SER A 117 -1.70 -9.15 -10.74
C SER A 117 -0.56 -8.14 -10.93
N MET A 118 0.61 -8.56 -11.42
CA MET A 118 1.75 -7.65 -11.69
C MET A 118 1.83 -7.16 -13.13
N TYR A 119 1.04 -7.74 -14.05
CA TYR A 119 1.10 -7.33 -15.45
C TYR A 119 0.50 -5.93 -15.65
N ARG A 120 1.21 -5.09 -16.40
CA ARG A 120 0.84 -3.69 -16.69
C ARG A 120 1.01 -3.39 -18.18
N GLY A 121 0.40 -4.23 -19.01
CA GLY A 121 0.21 -3.99 -20.45
C GLY A 121 1.43 -4.17 -21.34
N TRP A 122 2.64 -4.29 -20.78
CA TRP A 122 3.88 -4.47 -21.54
C TRP A 122 4.68 -5.66 -21.03
N TYR A 123 5.15 -6.50 -21.94
CA TYR A 123 6.06 -7.61 -21.65
C TYR A 123 7.08 -7.76 -22.79
N ARG A 124 8.38 -7.69 -22.44
CA ARG A 124 9.50 -7.78 -23.41
C ARG A 124 9.33 -6.80 -24.59
N GLY A 125 8.95 -5.56 -24.29
CA GLY A 125 8.75 -4.48 -25.27
C GLY A 125 7.50 -4.62 -26.14
N LYS A 126 6.63 -5.62 -25.90
CA LYS A 126 5.37 -5.80 -26.63
C LYS A 126 4.20 -5.40 -25.76
N ARG A 127 3.31 -4.57 -26.32
CA ARG A 127 2.06 -4.17 -25.68
C ARG A 127 0.97 -5.20 -25.94
N GLU A 128 0.26 -5.61 -24.90
CA GLU A 128 -0.94 -6.43 -25.01
C GLU A 128 -1.88 -6.23 -23.81
N TYR A 129 -3.19 -6.28 -24.06
CA TYR A 129 -4.22 -5.97 -23.05
C TYR A 129 -4.65 -7.23 -22.27
N GLY A 130 -5.93 -7.31 -21.86
CA GLY A 130 -6.48 -8.38 -21.05
C GLY A 130 -6.38 -9.81 -21.59
N SER A 131 -5.98 -9.99 -22.85
CA SER A 131 -5.82 -11.30 -23.49
C SER A 131 -4.37 -11.77 -23.56
N ALA A 132 -3.42 -11.02 -23.01
CA ALA A 132 -2.00 -11.29 -23.11
C ALA A 132 -1.60 -12.68 -22.56
N PRO A 133 -0.84 -13.49 -23.33
CA PRO A 133 -0.14 -14.65 -22.80
C PRO A 133 1.16 -14.17 -22.14
N VAL A 134 1.11 -13.87 -20.85
CA VAL A 134 2.23 -13.29 -20.08
C VAL A 134 2.29 -13.92 -18.69
N PRO A 135 3.40 -13.79 -17.96
CA PRO A 135 3.42 -14.17 -16.56
C PRO A 135 2.57 -13.17 -15.75
N TRP A 136 1.26 -13.41 -15.59
CA TRP A 136 0.38 -12.42 -14.94
C TRP A 136 0.78 -12.13 -13.48
N GLU A 137 1.40 -13.10 -12.78
CA GLU A 137 1.74 -13.09 -11.34
C GLU A 137 0.54 -12.74 -10.44
N PHE A 138 -0.12 -13.75 -9.89
CA PHE A 138 -1.22 -13.61 -8.93
C PHE A 138 -0.69 -13.08 -7.58
N CYS A 139 -1.13 -11.88 -7.18
CA CYS A 139 -0.61 -11.15 -6.02
C CYS A 139 -1.73 -10.69 -5.07
N LEU A 140 -2.71 -11.57 -4.79
CA LEU A 140 -3.89 -11.20 -4.02
C LEU A 140 -3.55 -10.76 -2.58
N ALA A 141 -2.79 -11.58 -1.85
CA ALA A 141 -2.37 -11.30 -0.48
C ALA A 141 -1.49 -10.04 -0.41
N GLU A 142 -0.55 -9.90 -1.34
CA GLU A 142 0.40 -8.79 -1.37
C GLU A 142 -0.28 -7.44 -1.58
N TRP A 143 -1.27 -7.36 -2.48
CA TRP A 143 -2.04 -6.14 -2.69
C TRP A 143 -3.04 -5.87 -1.55
N ASN A 144 -3.61 -6.90 -0.93
CA ASN A 144 -4.52 -6.73 0.20
C ASN A 144 -3.78 -6.26 1.47
N ALA A 145 -2.51 -6.62 1.64
CA ALA A 145 -1.73 -6.31 2.84
C ALA A 145 -1.59 -4.81 3.12
N GLN A 146 -1.69 -3.95 2.10
CA GLN A 146 -1.68 -2.50 2.30
C GLN A 146 -2.93 -1.98 3.05
N PHE A 147 -4.01 -2.77 3.11
CA PHE A 147 -5.25 -2.46 3.84
C PHE A 147 -5.41 -3.31 5.10
N ASP A 148 -5.05 -4.59 5.01
CA ASP A 148 -5.36 -5.59 6.04
C ASP A 148 -4.14 -6.08 6.85
N ASP A 149 -2.97 -5.44 6.67
CA ASP A 149 -1.74 -5.82 7.34
C ASP A 149 -1.41 -7.32 7.09
N GLY A 150 -0.93 -8.03 8.12
CA GLY A 150 -0.62 -9.44 8.09
C GLY A 150 -1.81 -10.36 7.89
N ALA A 151 -3.05 -9.88 8.16
CA ALA A 151 -4.25 -10.68 7.98
C ALA A 151 -4.49 -11.06 6.50
N ALA A 152 -3.96 -10.26 5.57
CA ALA A 152 -3.99 -10.56 4.13
C ALA A 152 -3.29 -11.87 3.75
N TYR A 153 -2.40 -12.39 4.61
CA TYR A 153 -1.65 -13.63 4.39
C TYR A 153 -2.35 -14.86 4.97
N ASP A 154 -3.55 -14.73 5.55
CA ASP A 154 -4.44 -15.87 5.84
C ASP A 154 -5.15 -16.33 4.56
N ILE A 155 -4.36 -16.91 3.65
CA ILE A 155 -4.78 -17.19 2.28
C ILE A 155 -5.70 -18.43 2.16
N THR A 156 -6.67 -18.36 1.25
CA THR A 156 -7.69 -19.40 1.04
C THR A 156 -7.14 -20.63 0.28
N PRO A 157 -7.84 -21.78 0.29
CA PRO A 157 -7.47 -22.93 -0.54
C PRO A 157 -7.35 -22.62 -2.04
N GLU A 158 -8.22 -21.76 -2.58
CA GLU A 158 -8.25 -21.35 -3.99
C GLU A 158 -7.04 -20.48 -4.34
N GLU A 159 -6.67 -19.56 -3.45
CA GLU A 159 -5.44 -18.77 -3.58
C GLU A 159 -4.20 -19.68 -3.59
N LYS A 160 -4.14 -20.65 -2.67
CA LYS A 160 -3.07 -21.66 -2.62
C LYS A 160 -3.02 -22.49 -3.92
N GLN A 161 -4.18 -22.84 -4.49
CA GLN A 161 -4.22 -23.60 -5.75
C GLN A 161 -3.67 -22.79 -6.92
N ASN A 162 -4.01 -21.50 -7.01
CA ASN A 162 -3.44 -20.60 -8.01
C ASN A 162 -1.93 -20.44 -7.86
N LEU A 163 -1.42 -20.25 -6.64
CA LEU A 163 0.01 -20.10 -6.38
C LEU A 163 0.82 -21.37 -6.74
N ARG A 164 0.28 -22.56 -6.46
CA ARG A 164 0.92 -23.83 -6.89
C ARG A 164 0.98 -23.93 -8.42
N TRP A 165 -0.14 -23.67 -9.08
CA TRP A 165 -0.22 -23.74 -10.54
C TRP A 165 0.71 -22.72 -11.21
N GLU A 166 0.79 -21.50 -10.66
CA GLU A 166 1.70 -20.46 -11.14
C GLU A 166 3.17 -20.87 -11.00
N ALA A 167 3.55 -21.41 -9.83
CA ALA A 167 4.90 -21.91 -9.61
C ALA A 167 5.28 -23.01 -10.62
N GLU A 168 4.33 -23.89 -10.98
CA GLU A 168 4.53 -24.88 -12.05
C GLU A 168 4.73 -24.23 -13.44
N GLN A 169 4.01 -23.15 -13.76
CA GLN A 169 4.19 -22.44 -15.03
C GLN A 169 5.57 -21.78 -15.13
N PHE A 170 5.99 -21.07 -14.08
CA PHE A 170 7.34 -20.50 -13.99
C PHE A 170 8.42 -21.57 -14.01
N GLY A 171 8.21 -22.69 -13.30
CA GLY A 171 9.09 -23.84 -13.31
C GLY A 171 9.35 -24.39 -14.71
N ALA A 172 8.31 -24.42 -15.53
CA ALA A 172 8.31 -24.87 -16.93
C ALA A 172 8.71 -23.78 -17.95
N GLY A 173 8.95 -22.53 -17.52
CA GLY A 173 9.27 -21.41 -18.41
C GLY A 173 8.12 -21.03 -19.35
N ARG A 174 6.87 -21.25 -18.92
CA ARG A 174 5.67 -20.96 -19.72
C ARG A 174 5.13 -19.56 -19.43
N ILE A 175 4.43 -19.01 -20.42
CA ILE A 175 3.53 -17.86 -20.31
C ILE A 175 2.09 -18.37 -20.36
N TRP A 176 1.13 -17.60 -19.85
CA TRP A 176 -0.26 -18.02 -19.75
C TRP A 176 -1.23 -16.86 -19.90
N HIS A 177 -2.48 -17.18 -20.20
CA HIS A 177 -3.56 -16.21 -20.13
C HIS A 177 -4.12 -16.15 -18.70
N ARG A 178 -4.67 -14.99 -18.32
CA ARG A 178 -5.30 -14.79 -17.00
C ARG A 178 -6.45 -15.75 -16.67
N TRP A 179 -7.01 -16.44 -17.65
CA TRP A 179 -8.07 -17.43 -17.48
C TRP A 179 -7.58 -18.87 -17.42
N ASP A 180 -6.28 -19.12 -17.59
CA ASP A 180 -5.68 -20.45 -17.50
C ASP A 180 -5.44 -20.89 -16.05
N TYR A 181 -5.48 -19.96 -15.10
CA TYR A 181 -5.45 -20.28 -13.67
C TYR A 181 -6.59 -21.25 -13.30
N PRO A 182 -6.37 -22.15 -12.33
CA PRO A 182 -7.43 -23.00 -11.77
C PRO A 182 -8.67 -22.20 -11.35
N HIS A 183 -8.44 -21.02 -10.77
CA HIS A 183 -9.43 -19.98 -10.57
C HIS A 183 -8.98 -18.71 -11.30
N LYS A 184 -9.70 -18.33 -12.37
CA LYS A 184 -9.41 -17.14 -13.18
C LYS A 184 -9.18 -15.90 -12.30
N LEU A 185 -8.32 -14.97 -12.70
CA LEU A 185 -8.02 -13.76 -11.89
C LEU A 185 -9.29 -13.00 -11.43
N GLY A 186 -10.27 -12.83 -12.32
CA GLY A 186 -11.55 -12.19 -12.02
C GLY A 186 -12.63 -13.11 -11.41
N ALA A 187 -12.31 -14.35 -11.03
CA ALA A 187 -13.31 -15.33 -10.55
C ALA A 187 -13.82 -14.95 -9.17
N ILE A 188 -15.14 -14.91 -8.98
CA ILE A 188 -15.83 -14.38 -7.78
C ILE A 188 -15.46 -15.02 -6.42
N VAL A 189 -14.70 -16.12 -6.42
CA VAL A 189 -14.31 -16.90 -5.23
C VAL A 189 -13.31 -16.18 -4.31
N PHE A 190 -12.61 -15.17 -4.82
CA PHE A 190 -11.67 -14.38 -4.04
C PHE A 190 -12.42 -13.30 -3.25
N ASP A 191 -12.83 -13.65 -2.03
CA ASP A 191 -13.70 -12.81 -1.21
C ASP A 191 -12.97 -11.63 -0.55
N SER A 192 -11.68 -11.80 -0.29
CA SER A 192 -10.83 -10.83 0.41
C SER A 192 -10.71 -9.49 -0.30
N ARG A 193 -10.98 -9.41 -1.61
CA ARG A 193 -10.96 -8.15 -2.37
C ARG A 193 -12.19 -7.26 -2.16
N TYR A 194 -13.36 -7.85 -1.87
CA TYR A 194 -14.61 -7.08 -1.89
C TYR A 194 -14.68 -5.99 -0.82
N PRO A 195 -14.15 -6.18 0.41
CA PRO A 195 -14.00 -5.08 1.36
C PRO A 195 -13.14 -3.92 0.84
N ILE A 196 -12.10 -4.20 0.07
CA ILE A 196 -11.23 -3.17 -0.53
C ILE A 196 -11.97 -2.42 -1.64
N ILE A 197 -12.63 -3.14 -2.55
CA ILE A 197 -13.47 -2.52 -3.59
C ILE A 197 -14.58 -1.67 -2.94
N ALA A 198 -15.19 -2.18 -1.86
CA ALA A 198 -16.20 -1.44 -1.11
C ALA A 198 -15.65 -0.16 -0.48
N ALA A 199 -14.39 -0.15 -0.02
CA ALA A 199 -13.74 1.06 0.49
C ALA A 199 -13.57 2.13 -0.60
N TYR A 200 -13.11 1.74 -1.79
CA TYR A 200 -13.05 2.66 -2.95
C TYR A 200 -14.43 3.21 -3.29
N ILE A 201 -15.45 2.36 -3.43
CA ILE A 201 -16.82 2.80 -3.74
C ILE A 201 -17.36 3.74 -2.66
N SER A 202 -17.19 3.38 -1.39
CA SER A 202 -17.79 4.11 -0.26
C SER A 202 -17.22 5.51 -0.06
N GLU A 203 -15.98 5.74 -0.46
CA GLU A 203 -15.35 7.06 -0.36
C GLU A 203 -15.44 7.83 -1.68
N ASN A 204 -15.15 7.17 -2.81
CA ASN A 204 -15.07 7.84 -4.10
C ASN A 204 -16.44 8.20 -4.67
N TRP A 205 -17.46 7.35 -4.56
CA TRP A 205 -18.74 7.63 -5.24
C TRP A 205 -19.50 8.81 -4.63
N PRO A 206 -19.57 8.96 -3.28
CA PRO A 206 -20.03 10.20 -2.68
C PRO A 206 -19.24 11.42 -3.15
N ALA A 207 -17.91 11.31 -3.25
CA ALA A 207 -17.06 12.40 -3.71
C ALA A 207 -17.36 12.76 -5.18
N PHE A 208 -17.47 11.78 -6.07
CA PHE A 208 -17.78 11.99 -7.49
C PHE A 208 -19.11 12.69 -7.67
N ARG A 209 -20.15 12.23 -6.95
CA ARG A 209 -21.47 12.87 -6.97
C ARG A 209 -21.44 14.28 -6.42
N THR A 210 -20.64 14.52 -5.38
CA THR A 210 -20.45 15.85 -4.79
C THR A 210 -19.73 16.82 -5.75
N TRP A 211 -18.73 16.33 -6.50
CA TRP A 211 -18.07 17.07 -7.57
C TRP A 211 -18.97 17.27 -8.80
N GLY A 212 -20.07 16.52 -8.90
CA GLY A 212 -21.06 16.63 -9.97
C GLY A 212 -20.81 15.74 -11.18
N VAL A 213 -19.95 14.71 -11.07
CA VAL A 213 -19.59 13.80 -12.18
C VAL A 213 -20.86 13.34 -12.90
N SER A 214 -20.95 13.64 -14.19
CA SER A 214 -22.23 13.63 -14.92
C SER A 214 -22.76 12.22 -15.16
N ALA A 215 -21.88 11.26 -15.44
CA ALA A 215 -22.22 9.86 -15.57
C ALA A 215 -21.05 8.95 -15.18
N ASN A 216 -21.35 7.84 -14.53
CA ASN A 216 -20.38 6.81 -14.16
C ASN A 216 -20.91 5.42 -14.50
N SER A 217 -20.15 4.65 -15.30
CA SER A 217 -20.52 3.29 -15.72
C SER A 217 -19.55 2.28 -15.11
N PRO A 218 -19.92 1.60 -14.02
CA PRO A 218 -19.05 0.63 -13.37
C PRO A 218 -18.88 -0.60 -14.26
N TRP A 219 -17.65 -0.93 -14.65
CA TRP A 219 -17.39 -1.97 -15.64
C TRP A 219 -17.51 -3.40 -15.07
N GLU A 220 -17.06 -3.61 -13.83
CA GLU A 220 -16.98 -4.95 -13.22
C GLU A 220 -18.12 -5.28 -12.23
N TYR A 221 -19.17 -4.47 -12.20
CA TYR A 221 -20.23 -4.62 -11.21
C TYR A 221 -20.89 -6.01 -11.23
N GLY A 222 -20.93 -6.68 -12.38
CA GLY A 222 -21.46 -8.04 -12.51
C GLY A 222 -20.78 -9.08 -11.60
N ALA A 223 -19.56 -8.83 -11.14
CA ALA A 223 -18.82 -9.69 -10.22
C ALA A 223 -19.08 -9.41 -8.73
N TYR A 224 -19.83 -8.36 -8.38
CA TYR A 224 -20.01 -7.95 -6.97
C TYR A 224 -21.07 -8.77 -6.22
N TRP A 225 -21.83 -9.62 -6.92
CA TRP A 225 -22.78 -10.54 -6.32
C TRP A 225 -22.30 -11.97 -6.51
N ARG A 226 -22.62 -12.81 -5.52
CA ARG A 226 -22.34 -14.25 -5.59
C ARG A 226 -23.62 -15.02 -5.84
N PRO A 227 -23.59 -16.04 -6.70
CA PRO A 227 -24.68 -17.01 -6.78
C PRO A 227 -24.87 -17.66 -5.40
N ARG A 228 -26.12 -17.83 -4.98
CA ARG A 228 -26.48 -18.54 -3.77
C ARG A 228 -26.00 -19.98 -3.87
N ARG A 229 -25.51 -20.52 -2.75
CA ARG A 229 -25.08 -21.92 -2.67
C ARG A 229 -26.22 -22.86 -3.06
N GLY A 230 -25.93 -23.82 -3.94
CA GLY A 230 -26.91 -24.80 -4.41
C GLY A 230 -27.84 -24.31 -5.52
N LEU A 231 -27.56 -23.13 -6.11
CA LEU A 231 -28.32 -22.62 -7.25
C LEU A 231 -28.35 -23.64 -8.40
N ARG A 232 -29.56 -23.93 -8.89
CA ARG A 232 -29.78 -24.80 -10.04
C ARG A 232 -29.44 -24.03 -11.32
N ARG A 233 -28.32 -24.39 -11.94
CA ARG A 233 -27.93 -23.89 -13.27
C ARG A 233 -28.65 -24.68 -14.35
N ALA A 234 -29.89 -24.30 -14.65
CA ALA A 234 -30.67 -24.88 -15.73
C ALA A 234 -31.39 -23.78 -16.50
N ARG A 235 -31.57 -23.98 -17.81
CA ARG A 235 -32.39 -23.09 -18.63
C ARG A 235 -33.80 -23.02 -18.07
N ARG A 236 -34.35 -21.82 -17.97
CA ARG A 236 -35.74 -21.59 -17.58
C ARG A 236 -36.39 -20.67 -18.61
N GLU A 237 -37.41 -21.18 -19.31
CA GLU A 237 -38.25 -20.36 -20.18
C GLU A 237 -39.07 -19.38 -19.34
N LEU A 238 -39.23 -18.17 -19.84
CA LEU A 238 -40.03 -17.11 -19.21
C LEU A 238 -41.25 -16.80 -20.09
N PRO A 239 -42.43 -16.53 -19.49
CA PRO A 239 -43.58 -16.09 -20.27
C PRO A 239 -43.31 -14.71 -20.86
N VAL A 240 -43.31 -14.63 -22.20
CA VAL A 240 -43.15 -13.36 -22.93
C VAL A 240 -44.48 -12.98 -23.56
N ASP A 241 -44.89 -11.75 -23.29
CA ASP A 241 -45.97 -11.10 -23.99
C ASP A 241 -45.42 -10.54 -25.31
N TRP A 242 -45.48 -11.37 -26.35
CA TRP A 242 -45.00 -11.03 -27.69
C TRP A 242 -45.80 -9.90 -28.33
N ASP A 243 -47.05 -9.69 -27.90
CA ASP A 243 -47.93 -8.63 -28.40
C ASP A 243 -47.58 -7.27 -27.77
N SER A 244 -46.99 -7.26 -26.57
CA SER A 244 -46.61 -6.05 -25.82
C SER A 244 -45.10 -5.89 -25.60
N LEU A 245 -44.26 -6.29 -26.58
CA LEU A 245 -42.80 -6.21 -26.47
C LEU A 245 -42.26 -4.81 -26.17
N GLN A 246 -42.92 -3.74 -26.63
CA GLN A 246 -42.48 -2.34 -26.48
C GLN A 246 -42.87 -1.69 -25.14
N ARG A 247 -43.10 -2.47 -24.09
CA ARG A 247 -43.35 -1.97 -22.73
C ARG A 247 -42.05 -1.58 -22.01
N PRO A 248 -42.09 -0.69 -21.00
CA PRO A 248 -40.92 -0.41 -20.17
C PRO A 248 -40.39 -1.66 -19.44
N GLY A 249 -39.07 -1.84 -19.45
CA GLY A 249 -38.38 -2.95 -18.76
C GLY A 249 -37.80 -4.01 -19.70
N LEU A 250 -37.19 -5.04 -19.12
CA LEU A 250 -36.66 -6.19 -19.86
C LEU A 250 -37.80 -7.20 -20.13
N SER A 251 -37.87 -7.72 -21.35
CA SER A 251 -38.81 -8.79 -21.75
C SER A 251 -38.03 -10.05 -22.18
N PRO A 252 -37.33 -10.74 -21.26
CA PRO A 252 -36.54 -11.93 -21.58
C PRO A 252 -37.45 -13.14 -21.86
N ASP A 253 -37.07 -13.95 -22.86
CA ASP A 253 -37.73 -15.21 -23.24
C ASP A 253 -37.21 -16.43 -22.47
N TYR A 254 -35.99 -16.37 -21.96
CA TYR A 254 -35.45 -17.38 -21.06
C TYR A 254 -34.33 -16.82 -20.17
N VAL A 255 -33.94 -17.61 -19.17
CA VAL A 255 -32.72 -17.42 -18.36
C VAL A 255 -31.80 -18.63 -18.57
N HIS A 256 -30.53 -18.39 -18.94
CA HIS A 256 -29.54 -19.46 -19.20
C HIS A 256 -28.08 -19.02 -18.91
N GLU A 257 -27.19 -20.00 -18.75
CA GLU A 257 -25.85 -19.88 -18.15
C GLU A 257 -24.74 -19.29 -19.03
N ARG A 258 -25.02 -18.49 -20.06
CA ARG A 258 -23.95 -18.09 -21.00
C ARG A 258 -22.97 -17.05 -20.43
N TYR A 259 -23.44 -16.22 -19.49
CA TYR A 259 -22.65 -15.23 -18.74
C TYR A 259 -23.28 -15.06 -17.34
N GLU A 260 -22.80 -15.84 -16.37
CA GLU A 260 -23.29 -15.85 -14.98
C GLU A 260 -22.91 -14.54 -14.26
N GLN A 261 -23.80 -13.54 -14.34
CA GLN A 261 -23.73 -12.26 -13.63
C GLN A 261 -25.15 -11.82 -13.20
N MET A 262 -25.27 -11.02 -12.14
CA MET A 262 -26.54 -10.59 -11.56
C MET A 262 -27.51 -9.91 -12.57
N ASN A 263 -26.97 -9.21 -13.56
CA ASN A 263 -27.73 -8.49 -14.58
C ASN A 263 -28.18 -9.35 -15.77
N THR A 264 -27.55 -10.52 -16.00
CA THR A 264 -27.76 -11.34 -17.19
C THR A 264 -28.16 -12.79 -16.91
N ALA A 265 -28.06 -13.25 -15.65
CA ALA A 265 -28.35 -14.62 -15.27
C ALA A 265 -29.09 -14.72 -13.93
N PHE A 266 -29.97 -15.73 -13.84
CA PHE A 266 -30.77 -16.08 -12.67
C PHE A 266 -31.69 -14.94 -12.17
N GLU A 267 -32.47 -15.18 -11.11
CA GLU A 267 -33.36 -14.16 -10.53
C GLU A 267 -32.66 -13.39 -9.39
N PRO A 268 -33.07 -12.16 -9.05
CA PRO A 268 -32.47 -11.41 -7.96
C PRO A 268 -32.33 -12.16 -6.62
N PRO A 269 -33.29 -12.99 -6.16
CA PRO A 269 -33.13 -13.79 -4.95
C PRO A 269 -32.05 -14.87 -5.06
N ASP A 270 -31.60 -15.26 -6.24
CA ASP A 270 -30.54 -16.25 -6.42
C ASP A 270 -29.15 -15.70 -6.14
N TRP A 271 -29.04 -14.40 -5.85
CA TRP A 271 -27.78 -13.71 -5.65
C TRP A 271 -27.63 -13.21 -4.21
N VAL A 272 -26.40 -13.27 -3.70
CA VAL A 272 -26.00 -12.80 -2.38
C VAL A 272 -25.05 -11.62 -2.57
N PRO A 273 -25.34 -10.45 -1.98
CA PRO A 273 -24.46 -9.30 -2.10
C PRO A 273 -23.14 -9.54 -1.35
N THR A 274 -22.04 -9.11 -1.96
CA THR A 274 -20.77 -8.92 -1.26
C THR A 274 -20.66 -7.50 -0.71
N PRO A 275 -19.65 -7.17 0.11
CA PRO A 275 -19.43 -5.78 0.54
C PRO A 275 -19.36 -4.77 -0.61
N ALA A 276 -18.83 -5.15 -1.78
CA ALA A 276 -18.79 -4.28 -2.95
C ALA A 276 -20.18 -4.04 -3.53
N ALA A 277 -21.06 -5.05 -3.53
CA ALA A 277 -22.45 -4.90 -3.94
C ALA A 277 -23.25 -4.04 -2.96
N ASP A 278 -23.04 -4.21 -1.66
CA ASP A 278 -23.70 -3.37 -0.66
C ASP A 278 -23.29 -1.91 -0.82
N ALA A 279 -21.99 -1.64 -1.03
CA ALA A 279 -21.48 -0.30 -1.28
C ALA A 279 -22.04 0.29 -2.58
N VAL A 280 -22.00 -0.45 -3.70
CA VAL A 280 -22.48 0.06 -4.99
C VAL A 280 -23.97 0.38 -4.94
N CYS A 281 -24.78 -0.49 -4.31
CA CYS A 281 -26.20 -0.23 -4.12
C CYS A 281 -26.43 1.01 -3.27
N ARG A 282 -25.73 1.12 -2.12
CA ARG A 282 -25.89 2.24 -1.17
C ARG A 282 -25.59 3.60 -1.78
N TYR A 283 -24.49 3.70 -2.54
CA TYR A 283 -23.99 5.00 -3.02
C TYR A 283 -24.47 5.36 -4.43
N ASN A 284 -25.14 4.43 -5.12
CA ASN A 284 -25.82 4.67 -6.39
C ASN A 284 -27.33 4.96 -6.25
N MET A 285 -27.86 5.02 -5.03
CA MET A 285 -29.26 5.39 -4.78
C MET A 285 -29.58 6.80 -5.32
N PRO A 286 -30.84 7.07 -5.76
CA PRO A 286 -31.24 8.39 -6.24
C PRO A 286 -31.00 9.51 -5.22
N LEU A 287 -31.14 9.21 -3.93
CA LEU A 287 -30.86 10.13 -2.84
C LEU A 287 -29.54 9.74 -2.16
N LEU A 288 -28.78 10.73 -1.70
CA LEU A 288 -27.57 10.51 -0.92
C LEU A 288 -27.51 11.49 0.25
N ALA A 289 -27.21 10.99 1.44
CA ALA A 289 -26.75 11.77 2.57
C ALA A 289 -25.48 11.13 3.16
N CYS A 290 -24.44 11.95 3.39
CA CYS A 290 -23.19 11.52 4.03
C CYS A 290 -22.52 12.65 4.83
N ILE A 291 -21.64 12.26 5.76
CA ILE A 291 -20.73 13.15 6.47
C ILE A 291 -19.45 13.30 5.63
N ALA A 292 -19.04 14.56 5.44
CA ALA A 292 -17.84 14.93 4.70
C ALA A 292 -16.94 15.85 5.53
N GLY A 293 -15.74 16.12 5.00
CA GLY A 293 -14.77 17.08 5.51
C GLY A 293 -15.29 18.52 5.60
N PRO A 294 -14.45 19.50 5.97
CA PRO A 294 -14.84 20.91 5.92
C PRO A 294 -15.02 21.39 4.46
N ARG A 295 -15.65 22.57 4.27
CA ARG A 295 -16.07 23.07 2.95
C ARG A 295 -14.94 23.14 1.91
N ASP A 296 -13.76 23.59 2.34
CA ASP A 296 -12.53 23.77 1.56
C ASP A 296 -11.76 22.45 1.30
N ALA A 297 -12.17 21.36 1.95
CA ALA A 297 -11.50 20.06 1.87
C ALA A 297 -12.48 18.91 2.14
N PHE A 298 -13.61 18.89 1.42
CA PHE A 298 -14.74 18.01 1.79
C PHE A 298 -14.44 16.52 1.68
N THR A 299 -13.45 16.13 0.90
CA THR A 299 -12.99 14.75 0.73
C THR A 299 -12.08 14.26 1.86
N THR A 300 -11.60 15.15 2.75
CA THR A 300 -10.61 14.76 3.76
C THR A 300 -11.15 13.74 4.78
N ARG A 301 -10.33 12.73 5.06
CA ARG A 301 -10.56 11.70 6.09
C ARG A 301 -9.83 11.97 7.41
N GLY A 302 -9.31 13.18 7.61
CA GLY A 302 -8.69 13.62 8.86
C GLY A 302 -9.62 13.43 10.07
N HIS A 303 -9.10 12.76 11.11
CA HIS A 303 -9.88 12.30 12.26
C HIS A 303 -9.16 12.39 13.63
N ASN A 304 -7.83 12.56 13.65
CA ASN A 304 -7.06 12.72 14.88
C ASN A 304 -7.28 14.13 15.47
N VAL A 305 -7.74 14.20 16.73
CA VAL A 305 -8.04 15.46 17.43
C VAL A 305 -7.57 15.43 18.88
N LEU A 306 -7.36 16.60 19.47
CA LEU A 306 -7.00 16.74 20.88
C LEU A 306 -8.19 17.16 21.77
N PRO A 307 -8.17 16.85 23.08
CA PRO A 307 -9.14 17.37 24.02
C PRO A 307 -9.16 18.90 24.05
N GLY A 308 -10.35 19.48 23.86
CA GLY A 308 -10.57 20.93 23.80
C GLY A 308 -10.48 21.53 22.40
N GLU A 309 -10.13 20.73 21.39
CA GLU A 309 -10.04 21.19 20.01
C GLU A 309 -11.43 21.32 19.37
N ALA A 310 -11.59 22.35 18.53
CA ALA A 310 -12.74 22.48 17.63
C ALA A 310 -12.36 22.01 16.23
N PHE A 311 -13.26 21.28 15.58
CA PHE A 311 -13.06 20.79 14.22
C PHE A 311 -14.34 20.98 13.39
N LYS A 312 -14.18 20.96 12.06
CA LYS A 312 -15.27 21.20 11.12
C LYS A 312 -15.51 19.98 10.23
N LYS A 313 -16.78 19.69 9.98
CA LYS A 313 -17.28 18.70 9.02
C LYS A 313 -18.47 19.31 8.28
N GLN A 314 -19.08 18.58 7.36
CA GLN A 314 -20.35 18.97 6.77
C GLN A 314 -21.23 17.74 6.53
N LEU A 315 -22.54 17.94 6.45
CA LEU A 315 -23.44 16.97 5.83
C LEU A 315 -23.62 17.36 4.37
N ILE A 316 -23.46 16.40 3.47
CA ILE A 316 -23.78 16.55 2.06
C ILE A 316 -25.07 15.79 1.82
N VAL A 317 -26.04 16.47 1.21
CA VAL A 317 -27.33 15.87 0.82
C VAL A 317 -27.55 16.13 -0.66
N ILE A 318 -27.77 15.07 -1.45
CA ILE A 318 -27.90 15.13 -2.90
C ILE A 318 -29.23 14.50 -3.32
N ASN A 319 -29.93 15.14 -4.26
CA ASN A 319 -31.14 14.62 -4.89
C ASN A 319 -30.91 14.37 -6.39
N ASN A 320 -30.62 13.13 -6.78
CA ASN A 320 -30.63 12.68 -8.18
C ASN A 320 -31.94 11.97 -8.56
N SER A 321 -32.99 12.04 -7.72
CA SER A 321 -34.31 11.49 -8.05
C SER A 321 -35.06 12.39 -9.05
N ARG A 322 -36.18 11.90 -9.59
CA ARG A 322 -36.99 12.63 -10.58
C ARG A 322 -37.96 13.65 -9.98
N GLU A 323 -37.92 13.83 -8.66
CA GLU A 323 -38.84 14.71 -7.94
C GLU A 323 -38.09 15.62 -6.97
N THR A 324 -38.68 16.76 -6.64
CA THR A 324 -38.17 17.61 -5.55
C THR A 324 -38.43 16.91 -4.22
N VAL A 325 -37.43 16.85 -3.34
CA VAL A 325 -37.53 16.20 -2.03
C VAL A 325 -37.27 17.18 -0.89
N THR A 326 -37.89 16.95 0.26
CA THR A 326 -37.49 17.60 1.52
C THR A 326 -36.71 16.62 2.36
N ALA A 327 -35.66 17.08 3.04
CA ALA A 327 -34.82 16.27 3.91
C ALA A 327 -34.75 16.87 5.31
N GLU A 328 -35.10 16.07 6.32
CA GLU A 328 -34.90 16.38 7.74
C GLU A 328 -33.57 15.77 8.20
N CYS A 329 -32.58 16.62 8.42
CA CYS A 329 -31.23 16.24 8.82
C CYS A 329 -31.07 16.38 10.33
N ARG A 330 -30.44 15.41 10.98
CA ARG A 330 -30.03 15.45 12.39
C ARG A 330 -28.62 14.90 12.53
N TRP A 331 -27.83 15.49 13.43
CA TRP A 331 -26.49 15.01 13.74
C TRP A 331 -26.17 15.14 15.21
N SER A 332 -25.22 14.34 15.69
CA SER A 332 -24.73 14.38 17.06
C SER A 332 -23.28 13.93 17.18
N PHE A 333 -22.54 14.60 18.07
CA PHE A 333 -21.20 14.25 18.51
C PHE A 333 -21.05 14.58 20.00
N GLY A 334 -21.13 13.56 20.86
CA GLY A 334 -21.13 13.78 22.31
C GLY A 334 -22.31 14.64 22.75
N LYS A 335 -22.04 15.85 23.27
CA LYS A 335 -23.07 16.81 23.69
C LYS A 335 -23.49 17.77 22.56
N ASP A 336 -22.68 17.88 21.51
CA ASP A 336 -23.01 18.72 20.37
C ASP A 336 -24.03 17.97 19.51
N SER A 337 -25.12 18.62 19.15
CA SER A 337 -26.12 18.08 18.25
C SER A 337 -26.79 19.20 17.47
N GLY A 338 -27.36 18.87 16.33
CA GLY A 338 -28.08 19.84 15.53
C GLY A 338 -29.11 19.19 14.61
N ARG A 339 -29.92 20.06 14.01
CA ARG A 339 -30.95 19.68 13.06
C ARG A 339 -31.05 20.74 11.97
N ALA A 340 -31.45 20.31 10.77
CA ALA A 340 -31.79 21.20 9.67
C ALA A 340 -32.91 20.56 8.83
N THR A 341 -33.69 21.38 8.15
CA THR A 341 -34.64 20.92 7.13
C THR A 341 -34.35 21.69 5.86
N ILE A 342 -34.20 20.96 4.76
CA ILE A 342 -33.86 21.52 3.45
C ILE A 342 -34.81 20.96 2.39
N THR A 343 -35.05 21.71 1.33
CA THR A 343 -35.80 21.26 0.15
C THR A 343 -34.87 21.30 -1.06
N LEU A 344 -34.77 20.18 -1.76
CA LEU A 344 -33.82 19.93 -2.85
C LEU A 344 -34.56 19.60 -4.14
N PRO A 345 -34.49 20.46 -5.18
CA PRO A 345 -34.91 20.11 -6.52
C PRO A 345 -34.15 18.90 -7.09
N THR A 346 -34.67 18.30 -8.17
CA THR A 346 -33.96 17.26 -8.92
C THR A 346 -32.65 17.78 -9.48
N GLY A 347 -31.57 17.02 -9.27
CA GLY A 347 -30.21 17.34 -9.73
C GLY A 347 -29.40 18.20 -8.77
N GLU A 348 -30.01 18.71 -7.70
CA GLU A 348 -29.36 19.64 -6.77
C GLU A 348 -28.75 18.94 -5.54
N GLN A 349 -27.83 19.66 -4.87
CA GLN A 349 -27.22 19.25 -3.61
C GLN A 349 -27.12 20.41 -2.62
N GLU A 350 -27.10 20.10 -1.33
CA GLU A 350 -26.90 21.08 -0.25
C GLU A 350 -25.78 20.62 0.69
N ARG A 351 -25.05 21.58 1.26
CA ARG A 351 -23.92 21.34 2.16
C ARG A 351 -24.14 22.04 3.50
N ILE A 352 -24.46 21.26 4.54
CA ILE A 352 -24.78 21.78 5.87
C ILE A 352 -23.50 21.78 6.73
N PRO A 353 -22.91 22.94 7.06
CA PRO A 353 -21.67 22.99 7.82
C PRO A 353 -21.88 22.58 9.28
N LEU A 354 -20.94 21.80 9.80
CA LEU A 354 -20.90 21.31 11.18
C LEU A 354 -19.67 21.89 11.88
N SER A 355 -19.86 22.63 12.96
CA SER A 355 -18.79 23.06 13.86
C SER A 355 -18.93 22.32 15.18
N LEU A 356 -17.92 21.51 15.52
CA LEU A 356 -17.96 20.54 16.61
C LEU A 356 -16.78 20.78 17.55
N THR A 357 -16.96 20.54 18.84
CA THR A 357 -15.90 20.72 19.84
C THR A 357 -15.70 19.46 20.67
N VAL A 358 -14.44 19.02 20.79
CA VAL A 358 -14.07 17.94 21.71
C VAL A 358 -14.02 18.51 23.13
N PRO A 359 -14.73 17.93 24.13
CA PRO A 359 -14.65 18.40 25.51
C PRO A 359 -13.21 18.40 26.03
N ARG A 360 -12.82 19.45 26.77
CA ARG A 360 -11.47 19.55 27.38
C ARG A 360 -11.12 18.41 28.33
N THR A 361 -12.14 17.78 28.92
CA THR A 361 -12.01 16.65 29.85
C THR A 361 -12.17 15.29 29.15
N ALA A 362 -12.25 15.24 27.82
CA ALA A 362 -12.41 14.00 27.09
C ALA A 362 -11.19 13.08 27.31
N ALA A 363 -11.44 11.85 27.75
CA ALA A 363 -10.43 10.81 27.78
C ALA A 363 -10.09 10.36 26.35
N PRO A 364 -8.83 9.95 26.09
CA PRO A 364 -8.45 9.40 24.79
C PRO A 364 -9.34 8.25 24.33
N GLY A 365 -9.45 8.07 23.02
CA GLY A 365 -10.17 6.99 22.38
C GLY A 365 -11.20 7.47 21.35
N ARG A 366 -11.73 6.51 20.62
CA ARG A 366 -12.66 6.74 19.52
C ARG A 366 -14.00 7.33 20.00
N ARG A 367 -14.52 8.27 19.23
CA ARG A 367 -15.87 8.84 19.31
C ARG A 367 -16.49 8.83 17.93
N GLU A 368 -17.80 8.93 17.84
CA GLU A 368 -18.51 8.90 16.55
C GLU A 368 -19.35 10.16 16.39
N LEU A 369 -19.17 10.82 15.24
CA LEU A 369 -20.11 11.79 14.71
C LEU A 369 -21.13 11.00 13.90
N THR A 370 -22.40 11.06 14.28
CA THR A 370 -23.48 10.33 13.61
C THR A 370 -24.44 11.31 12.96
N ALA A 371 -24.95 10.96 11.77
CA ALA A 371 -25.97 11.72 11.07
C ALA A 371 -27.12 10.80 10.64
N ALA A 372 -28.34 11.33 10.68
CA ALA A 372 -29.54 10.70 10.15
C ALA A 372 -30.31 11.72 9.31
N VAL A 373 -30.68 11.33 8.10
CA VAL A 373 -31.43 12.17 7.16
C VAL A 373 -32.67 11.42 6.72
N ARG A 374 -33.85 11.97 7.05
CA ARG A 374 -35.14 11.45 6.62
C ARG A 374 -35.66 12.26 5.45
N PHE A 375 -35.87 11.61 4.32
CA PHE A 375 -36.40 12.23 3.12
C PHE A 375 -37.93 12.16 3.07
N SER A 376 -38.56 13.07 2.34
CA SER A 376 -40.01 13.11 2.11
C SER A 376 -40.53 11.89 1.35
N THR A 377 -39.65 11.12 0.70
CA THR A 377 -39.96 9.82 0.07
C THR A 377 -40.22 8.71 1.09
N GLY A 378 -39.97 8.96 2.38
CA GLY A 378 -40.03 7.96 3.45
C GLY A 378 -38.70 7.26 3.71
N GLU A 379 -37.72 7.39 2.79
CA GLU A 379 -36.37 6.87 2.97
C GLU A 379 -35.66 7.56 4.13
N THR A 380 -34.90 6.80 4.92
CA THR A 380 -33.99 7.34 5.93
C THR A 380 -32.60 6.78 5.70
N GLN A 381 -31.62 7.67 5.54
CA GLN A 381 -30.21 7.31 5.44
C GLN A 381 -29.49 7.71 6.72
N THR A 382 -28.52 6.91 7.12
CA THR A 382 -27.63 7.21 8.24
C THR A 382 -26.19 7.14 7.78
N ASP A 383 -25.33 7.89 8.45
CA ASP A 383 -23.90 7.86 8.25
C ASP A 383 -23.16 8.14 9.56
N SER A 384 -21.91 7.71 9.64
CA SER A 384 -21.06 7.89 10.81
C SER A 384 -19.61 8.17 10.42
N PHE A 385 -18.96 9.06 11.16
CA PHE A 385 -17.55 9.38 10.99
C PHE A 385 -16.82 9.20 12.33
N ALA A 386 -15.80 8.35 12.34
CA ALA A 386 -14.96 8.12 13.50
C ALA A 386 -14.04 9.33 13.76
N VAL A 387 -13.95 9.75 15.02
CA VAL A 387 -13.06 10.82 15.49
C VAL A 387 -12.25 10.25 16.64
N ASP A 388 -10.92 10.22 16.48
CA ASP A 388 -10.02 9.62 17.45
C ASP A 388 -9.40 10.72 18.32
N VAL A 389 -9.89 10.80 19.57
CA VAL A 389 -9.39 11.75 20.55
C VAL A 389 -8.08 11.20 21.11
N MET A 390 -6.98 11.89 20.88
CA MET A 390 -5.65 11.48 21.34
C MET A 390 -5.30 12.09 22.69
N ALA A 391 -4.38 11.45 23.41
CA ALA A 391 -3.75 12.11 24.56
C ALA A 391 -2.94 13.31 24.07
N LYS A 392 -2.89 14.38 24.88
CA LYS A 392 -2.00 15.51 24.57
C LYS A 392 -0.55 15.02 24.51
N PRO A 393 0.22 15.39 23.47
CA PRO A 393 1.60 14.96 23.35
C PRO A 393 2.41 15.36 24.58
N ARG A 394 3.27 14.46 25.05
CA ARG A 394 4.14 14.72 26.20
C ARG A 394 5.25 15.70 25.82
N ALA A 395 5.61 16.58 26.75
CA ALA A 395 6.76 17.45 26.55
C ALA A 395 8.04 16.61 26.47
N VAL A 396 8.88 16.90 25.47
CA VAL A 396 10.18 16.24 25.31
C VAL A 396 11.04 16.59 26.52
N ARG A 397 11.56 15.57 27.20
CA ARG A 397 12.48 15.78 28.33
C ARG A 397 13.71 16.55 27.86
N ARG A 398 14.26 17.41 28.72
CA ARG A 398 15.44 18.22 28.41
C ARG A 398 16.57 17.32 27.91
N THR A 399 16.90 17.45 26.63
CA THR A 399 17.88 16.64 25.93
C THR A 399 19.29 17.21 26.11
N ARG A 400 20.29 16.41 25.74
CA ARG A 400 21.71 16.78 25.74
C ARG A 400 22.04 17.64 24.51
N ARG A 401 23.33 17.78 24.14
CA ARG A 401 23.77 18.62 23.02
C ARG A 401 23.31 18.00 21.68
N ILE A 402 22.47 18.70 20.93
CA ILE A 402 21.91 18.25 19.64
C ILE A 402 22.45 19.13 18.52
N ALA A 403 23.07 18.53 17.50
CA ALA A 403 23.39 19.21 16.24
C ALA A 403 22.20 19.11 15.28
N LEU A 404 21.87 20.21 14.59
CA LEU A 404 20.82 20.25 13.57
C LEU A 404 21.36 20.80 12.26
N PHE A 405 21.39 19.94 11.24
CA PHE A 405 21.59 20.35 9.86
C PHE A 405 20.23 20.42 9.17
N ASP A 406 19.72 21.63 8.98
CA ASP A 406 18.43 21.91 8.36
C ASP A 406 18.46 23.24 7.59
N PRO A 407 19.08 23.28 6.40
CA PRO A 407 19.18 24.50 5.59
C PRO A 407 17.81 25.06 5.16
N ARG A 408 16.73 24.26 5.19
CA ARG A 408 15.37 24.70 4.85
C ARG A 408 14.64 25.32 6.05
N GLY A 409 15.00 24.91 7.27
CA GLY A 409 14.49 25.48 8.52
C GLY A 409 13.11 24.96 8.98
N GLU A 410 12.48 24.07 8.22
CA GLU A 410 11.17 23.49 8.57
C GLU A 410 11.26 22.56 9.79
N THR A 411 12.30 21.73 9.86
CA THR A 411 12.54 20.86 11.01
C THR A 411 12.95 21.69 12.23
N ALA A 412 13.75 22.74 12.04
CA ALA A 412 14.08 23.71 13.09
C ALA A 412 12.82 24.40 13.65
N ALA A 413 11.84 24.71 12.79
CA ALA A 413 10.55 25.24 13.23
C ALA A 413 9.76 24.23 14.05
N LEU A 414 9.66 22.97 13.59
CA LEU A 414 9.03 21.87 14.33
C LEU A 414 9.69 21.63 15.70
N LEU A 415 11.02 21.58 15.75
CA LEU A 415 11.76 21.37 17.00
C LEU A 415 11.52 22.51 18.00
N ARG A 416 11.41 23.77 17.52
CA ARG A 416 11.07 24.93 18.36
C ARG A 416 9.66 24.83 18.95
N THR A 417 8.65 24.41 18.18
CA THR A 417 7.29 24.22 18.72
C THR A 417 7.24 23.11 19.76
N MET A 418 8.11 22.11 19.64
CA MET A 418 8.26 21.05 20.63
C MET A 418 9.06 21.44 21.87
N GLY A 419 9.71 22.61 21.87
CA GLY A 419 10.58 23.08 22.96
C GLY A 419 11.98 22.45 22.96
N VAL A 420 12.40 21.83 21.86
CA VAL A 420 13.70 21.18 21.71
C VAL A 420 14.74 22.21 21.26
N ARG A 421 15.83 22.36 22.02
CA ARG A 421 16.95 23.24 21.66
C ARG A 421 18.00 22.44 20.88
N CYS A 422 18.44 23.00 19.76
CA CYS A 422 19.50 22.43 18.92
C CYS A 422 20.49 23.52 18.54
N ASP A 423 21.74 23.13 18.34
CA ASP A 423 22.75 23.97 17.74
C ASP A 423 22.66 23.78 16.22
N ALA A 424 22.38 24.84 15.48
CA ALA A 424 22.42 24.81 14.03
C ALA A 424 23.88 24.59 13.58
N VAL A 425 24.09 23.65 12.66
CA VAL A 425 25.42 23.31 12.15
C VAL A 425 25.45 23.34 10.62
N GLU A 426 26.62 23.63 10.07
CA GLU A 426 26.91 23.54 8.64
C GLU A 426 27.31 22.11 8.25
N ALA A 427 27.37 21.83 6.95
CA ALA A 427 27.65 20.49 6.43
C ALA A 427 29.05 19.96 6.77
N ASP A 428 30.02 20.83 7.04
CA ASP A 428 31.40 20.47 7.39
C ASP A 428 31.63 20.42 8.92
N ALA A 429 30.59 20.60 9.73
CA ALA A 429 30.70 20.60 11.17
C ALA A 429 31.07 19.20 11.72
N ASP A 430 31.93 19.19 12.74
CA ASP A 430 32.22 17.97 13.50
C ASP A 430 31.07 17.61 14.44
N VAL A 431 30.21 16.70 13.97
CA VAL A 431 29.06 16.20 14.73
C VAL A 431 29.44 15.16 15.78
N SER A 432 30.69 14.68 15.82
CA SER A 432 31.14 13.69 16.81
C SER A 432 31.16 14.23 18.24
N ALA A 433 31.24 15.56 18.39
CA ALA A 433 31.20 16.25 19.68
C ALA A 433 29.77 16.35 20.28
N TYR A 434 28.74 15.87 19.56
CA TYR A 434 27.35 15.93 19.96
C TYR A 434 26.82 14.57 20.41
N ASP A 435 25.75 14.58 21.22
CA ASP A 435 25.08 13.35 21.65
C ASP A 435 24.14 12.81 20.55
N LEU A 436 23.54 13.72 19.79
CA LEU A 436 22.56 13.45 18.74
C LEU A 436 22.78 14.42 17.57
N CYS A 437 22.76 13.88 16.35
CA CYS A 437 22.74 14.66 15.11
C CYS A 437 21.37 14.52 14.43
N ILE A 438 20.75 15.64 14.04
CA ILE A 438 19.50 15.65 13.29
C ILE A 438 19.77 16.21 11.90
N ILE A 439 19.41 15.43 10.88
CA ILE A 439 19.28 15.88 9.50
C ILE A 439 17.80 16.19 9.25
N GLY A 440 17.51 17.45 8.94
CA GLY A 440 16.15 17.94 8.74
C GLY A 440 15.50 17.41 7.47
N LYS A 441 14.19 17.64 7.35
CA LYS A 441 13.41 17.29 6.17
C LYS A 441 13.97 17.98 4.93
N ASN A 442 14.09 17.25 3.81
CA ASN A 442 14.57 17.75 2.51
C ASN A 442 15.83 18.64 2.63
N SER A 443 16.71 18.27 3.58
CA SER A 443 17.93 19.00 3.90
C SER A 443 19.11 18.55 3.05
N LEU A 444 18.99 17.37 2.43
CA LEU A 444 20.01 16.81 1.56
C LEU A 444 19.58 16.92 0.10
N THR A 445 20.56 17.02 -0.79
CA THR A 445 20.39 16.83 -2.25
C THR A 445 21.27 15.66 -2.70
N PRO A 446 21.10 15.10 -3.90
CA PRO A 446 21.96 14.01 -4.37
C PRO A 446 23.46 14.34 -4.38
N ASP A 447 23.82 15.57 -4.73
CA ASP A 447 25.18 16.05 -5.02
C ASP A 447 25.71 17.11 -4.04
N GLY A 448 24.90 17.54 -3.06
CA GLY A 448 25.26 18.57 -2.09
C GLY A 448 26.15 18.07 -0.94
N PRO A 449 26.75 18.97 -0.16
CA PRO A 449 27.49 18.59 1.04
C PRO A 449 26.53 18.10 2.15
N ALA A 450 27.02 17.26 3.07
CA ALA A 450 26.27 16.80 4.24
C ALA A 450 27.21 16.53 5.43
N PRO A 451 26.72 16.62 6.68
CA PRO A 451 27.48 16.23 7.86
C PRO A 451 27.99 14.78 7.80
N ASP A 452 29.21 14.55 8.27
CA ASP A 452 29.79 13.21 8.34
C ASP A 452 29.21 12.39 9.49
N LEU A 453 28.48 11.33 9.15
CA LEU A 453 27.87 10.41 10.13
C LEU A 453 28.72 9.19 10.47
N ALA A 454 30.00 9.12 10.05
CA ALA A 454 30.89 8.00 10.39
C ALA A 454 31.03 7.76 11.90
N ALA A 455 30.89 8.83 12.72
CA ALA A 455 30.88 8.75 14.18
C ALA A 455 29.76 7.87 14.77
N VAL A 456 28.72 7.50 13.99
CA VAL A 456 27.69 6.53 14.38
C VAL A 456 28.33 5.21 14.79
N ARG A 457 29.38 4.75 14.08
CA ARG A 457 30.10 3.52 14.42
C ARG A 457 30.68 3.53 15.83
N SER A 458 31.00 4.72 16.34
CA SER A 458 31.61 4.92 17.66
C SER A 458 30.62 5.40 18.74
N GLY A 459 29.33 5.52 18.43
CA GLY A 459 28.28 5.83 19.42
C GLY A 459 27.44 7.07 19.16
N LEU A 460 27.67 7.81 18.06
CA LEU A 460 26.76 8.89 17.67
C LEU A 460 25.37 8.31 17.36
N ARG A 461 24.33 9.01 17.81
CA ARG A 461 22.94 8.75 17.43
C ARG A 461 22.53 9.79 16.41
N ALA A 462 21.79 9.38 15.39
CA ALA A 462 21.28 10.30 14.39
C ALA A 462 19.80 10.10 14.11
N ILE A 463 19.11 11.17 13.73
CA ILE A 463 17.77 11.12 13.15
C ILE A 463 17.86 11.77 11.77
N ILE A 464 17.40 11.06 10.75
CA ILE A 464 17.22 11.60 9.40
C ILE A 464 15.71 11.68 9.17
N PHE A 465 15.20 12.91 9.14
CA PHE A 465 13.82 13.23 8.79
C PHE A 465 13.59 13.07 7.27
N GLU A 466 12.38 13.33 6.83
CA GLU A 466 11.84 12.97 5.52
C GLU A 466 12.71 13.52 4.38
N GLN A 467 13.11 12.69 3.42
CA GLN A 467 13.85 13.14 2.24
C GLN A 467 13.07 12.78 0.97
N ALA A 468 13.26 13.56 -0.08
CA ALA A 468 12.74 13.24 -1.40
C ALA A 468 13.28 11.88 -1.91
N GLY A 469 12.50 11.19 -2.75
CA GLY A 469 12.86 9.87 -3.27
C GLY A 469 14.20 9.85 -3.99
N GLU A 470 14.56 10.93 -4.69
CA GLU A 470 15.87 11.03 -5.37
C GLU A 470 17.08 10.97 -4.43
N VAL A 471 16.97 11.50 -3.21
CA VAL A 471 18.04 11.45 -2.20
C VAL A 471 18.13 10.04 -1.64
N LEU A 472 16.99 9.48 -1.25
CA LEU A 472 16.91 8.13 -0.73
C LEU A 472 17.45 7.11 -1.74
N GLU A 473 17.08 7.25 -3.02
CA GLU A 473 17.50 6.33 -4.07
C GLU A 473 18.93 6.57 -4.52
N ARG A 474 19.23 7.77 -5.00
CA ARG A 474 20.50 8.04 -5.68
C ARG A 474 21.63 8.26 -4.69
N ARG A 475 21.41 9.04 -3.63
CA ARG A 475 22.46 9.33 -2.64
C ARG A 475 22.65 8.21 -1.65
N PHE A 476 21.59 7.67 -1.05
CA PHE A 476 21.75 6.63 -0.02
C PHE A 476 21.87 5.22 -0.61
N GLY A 477 21.27 4.99 -1.78
CA GLY A 477 21.25 3.68 -2.43
C GLY A 477 20.03 2.81 -2.05
N PHE A 478 18.98 3.40 -1.48
CA PHE A 478 17.74 2.65 -1.24
C PHE A 478 16.98 2.42 -2.53
N ARG A 479 16.12 1.40 -2.58
CA ARG A 479 14.99 1.35 -3.51
C ARG A 479 13.80 2.00 -2.83
N VAL A 480 13.01 2.78 -3.58
CA VAL A 480 11.95 3.59 -2.99
C VAL A 480 10.62 3.46 -3.72
N ALA A 481 9.55 3.87 -3.03
CA ALA A 481 8.25 4.13 -3.63
C ALA A 481 7.72 5.49 -3.18
N GLU A 482 7.35 6.33 -4.15
CA GLU A 482 6.67 7.62 -3.95
C GLU A 482 5.14 7.51 -4.12
N TYR A 483 4.56 6.52 -3.45
CA TYR A 483 3.14 6.19 -3.57
C TYR A 483 2.21 7.10 -2.74
N GLY A 484 2.75 7.81 -1.73
CA GLY A 484 1.92 8.57 -0.78
C GLY A 484 1.04 7.65 0.07
N MET A 485 1.62 6.97 1.07
CA MET A 485 0.87 6.07 1.92
C MET A 485 -0.08 6.85 2.85
N ARG A 486 -1.36 6.49 2.84
CA ARG A 486 -2.38 7.03 3.76
C ARG A 486 -2.58 6.14 4.98
N ARG A 487 -1.86 5.02 5.09
CA ARG A 487 -1.96 4.06 6.19
C ARG A 487 -0.64 3.35 6.39
N LEU A 488 -0.21 3.23 7.65
CA LEU A 488 0.95 2.45 8.07
C LEU A 488 0.58 1.49 9.20
N PHE A 489 1.42 0.48 9.36
CA PHE A 489 1.20 -0.61 10.31
C PHE A 489 2.37 -0.78 11.26
N ARG A 490 2.07 -1.20 12.49
CA ARG A 490 3.05 -1.31 13.57
C ARG A 490 3.76 -2.66 13.51
N ARG A 491 5.08 -2.65 13.37
CA ARG A 491 5.91 -3.88 13.41
C ARG A 491 6.48 -4.20 14.77
N VAL A 492 6.61 -3.18 15.63
CA VAL A 492 7.07 -3.31 17.01
C VAL A 492 6.10 -2.52 17.91
N PRO A 493 4.91 -3.07 18.20
CA PRO A 493 3.81 -2.28 18.80
C PRO A 493 4.10 -1.70 20.18
N ASP A 494 5.00 -2.32 20.95
CA ASP A 494 5.44 -1.90 22.28
C ASP A 494 6.71 -1.01 22.24
N SER A 495 7.19 -0.65 21.04
CA SER A 495 8.32 0.27 20.90
C SER A 495 7.98 1.63 21.51
N PRO A 496 8.89 2.26 22.28
CA PRO A 496 8.67 3.61 22.79
C PRO A 496 8.48 4.66 21.67
N LEU A 497 8.96 4.38 20.45
CA LEU A 497 8.69 5.20 19.27
C LEU A 497 7.19 5.35 18.99
N LEU A 498 6.39 4.34 19.34
CA LEU A 498 4.95 4.27 19.08
C LEU A 498 4.11 4.54 20.34
N ALA A 499 4.72 5.04 21.41
CA ALA A 499 3.99 5.34 22.64
C ALA A 499 2.84 6.32 22.38
N GLY A 500 1.62 5.94 22.75
CA GLY A 500 0.40 6.72 22.50
C GLY A 500 -0.18 6.60 21.08
N LEU A 501 0.39 5.75 20.23
CA LEU A 501 -0.02 5.56 18.84
C LEU A 501 -0.54 4.13 18.61
N ASP A 502 -1.79 4.04 18.17
CA ASP A 502 -2.41 2.82 17.68
C ASP A 502 -2.56 2.86 16.15
N GLY A 503 -2.90 1.72 15.55
CA GLY A 503 -3.03 1.62 14.08
C GLY A 503 -4.04 2.59 13.49
N VAL A 504 -5.08 2.99 14.24
CA VAL A 504 -6.05 4.00 13.80
C VAL A 504 -5.43 5.39 13.70
N HIS A 505 -4.49 5.74 14.58
CA HIS A 505 -3.81 7.05 14.55
C HIS A 505 -2.81 7.17 13.38
N LEU A 506 -2.45 6.04 12.75
CA LEU A 506 -1.45 5.94 11.68
C LEU A 506 -2.11 5.84 10.29
N ARG A 507 -3.24 6.51 10.10
CA ARG A 507 -3.90 6.66 8.80
C ARG A 507 -4.52 8.03 8.63
N ASP A 508 -4.73 8.43 7.38
CA ASP A 508 -5.54 9.57 6.97
C ASP A 508 -5.22 10.88 7.74
N TRP A 509 -3.93 11.22 7.85
CA TRP A 509 -3.48 12.39 8.61
C TRP A 509 -4.03 13.69 8.03
N ARG A 510 -4.32 14.65 8.91
CA ARG A 510 -4.89 15.96 8.56
C ARG A 510 -4.00 16.76 7.60
N GLY A 511 -4.66 17.61 6.81
CA GLY A 511 -3.99 18.42 5.79
C GLY A 511 -3.31 17.60 4.69
N GLU A 512 -2.36 18.25 4.03
CA GLU A 512 -1.56 17.69 2.95
C GLU A 512 -0.09 17.71 3.35
N ALA A 513 0.63 16.62 3.05
CA ALA A 513 2.07 16.56 3.23
C ALA A 513 2.80 17.41 2.18
N THR A 514 3.97 17.93 2.57
CA THR A 514 4.76 18.85 1.72
C THR A 514 6.15 18.32 1.39
N VAL A 515 6.42 17.03 1.65
CA VAL A 515 7.71 16.39 1.31
C VAL A 515 7.90 16.30 -0.21
N LEU A 516 6.84 15.91 -0.93
CA LEU A 516 6.81 15.80 -2.39
C LEU A 516 5.77 16.78 -2.98
N PRO A 517 5.90 17.17 -4.26
CA PRO A 517 4.87 17.97 -4.92
C PRO A 517 3.54 17.20 -5.04
N PRO A 518 2.39 17.91 -5.06
CA PRO A 518 1.06 17.30 -5.16
C PRO A 518 0.76 16.74 -6.56
N ARG A 519 1.65 16.95 -7.53
CA ARG A 519 1.60 16.45 -8.90
C ARG A 519 2.95 15.81 -9.22
N LEU A 520 2.95 14.80 -10.09
CA LEU A 520 4.17 14.18 -10.59
C LEU A 520 4.66 14.93 -11.83
N ASP A 521 5.98 15.05 -11.94
CA ASP A 521 6.62 15.35 -13.21
C ASP A 521 6.77 14.02 -13.97
N LEU A 522 6.16 13.93 -15.16
CA LEU A 522 6.01 12.69 -15.90
C LEU A 522 6.56 12.84 -17.32
N ASP A 523 7.51 11.98 -17.66
CA ASP A 523 8.01 11.85 -19.03
C ASP A 523 6.98 11.07 -19.86
N VAL A 524 6.63 11.57 -21.05
CA VAL A 524 5.78 10.84 -22.00
C VAL A 524 6.69 10.01 -22.92
N THR A 525 6.52 8.70 -22.88
CA THR A 525 7.26 7.73 -23.71
C THR A 525 6.30 6.92 -24.58
N GLU A 526 6.82 6.05 -25.45
CA GLU A 526 6.00 5.10 -26.22
C GLU A 526 5.13 4.19 -25.33
N THR A 527 5.56 3.95 -24.09
CA THR A 527 4.83 3.10 -23.13
C THR A 527 3.81 3.86 -22.28
N GLY A 528 3.73 5.19 -22.41
CA GLY A 528 2.86 6.07 -21.64
C GLY A 528 3.64 7.05 -20.75
N HIS A 529 2.95 7.63 -19.75
CA HIS A 529 3.58 8.46 -18.72
C HIS A 529 4.48 7.61 -17.83
N THR A 530 5.71 8.08 -17.61
CA THR A 530 6.72 7.36 -16.87
C THR A 530 7.43 8.24 -15.86
N VAL A 531 7.97 7.60 -14.82
CA VAL A 531 8.99 8.13 -13.92
C VAL A 531 10.25 7.28 -14.04
N ARG A 532 11.40 7.80 -13.59
CA ARG A 532 12.63 7.01 -13.46
C ARG A 532 12.70 6.39 -12.07
N TRP A 533 12.87 5.07 -12.02
CA TRP A 533 13.09 4.30 -10.81
C TRP A 533 14.32 3.42 -11.00
N CYS A 534 15.37 3.61 -10.21
CA CYS A 534 16.64 2.88 -10.35
C CYS A 534 17.23 2.94 -11.79
N ASP A 535 17.16 4.11 -12.43
CA ASP A 535 17.45 4.37 -13.86
C ASP A 535 16.53 3.67 -14.89
N ILE A 536 15.47 2.99 -14.45
CA ILE A 536 14.51 2.28 -15.30
C ILE A 536 13.28 3.18 -15.53
N PRO A 537 12.85 3.43 -16.78
CA PRO A 537 11.59 4.08 -17.05
C PRO A 537 10.44 3.13 -16.70
N VAL A 538 9.56 3.55 -15.80
CA VAL A 538 8.43 2.76 -15.32
C VAL A 538 7.15 3.58 -15.42
N THR A 539 6.08 2.98 -15.94
CA THR A 539 4.80 3.67 -16.15
C THR A 539 4.18 4.11 -14.83
N ARG A 540 3.58 5.30 -14.80
CA ARG A 540 2.91 5.81 -13.60
C ARG A 540 1.60 6.52 -13.93
N ALA A 541 0.63 6.38 -13.03
CA ALA A 541 -0.55 7.24 -13.01
C ALA A 541 -0.14 8.64 -12.54
N TRP A 542 -0.97 9.63 -12.85
CA TRP A 542 -0.85 10.96 -12.26
C TRP A 542 -1.04 10.90 -10.74
N ARG A 543 -0.47 11.88 -10.04
CA ARG A 543 -0.73 12.13 -8.62
C ARG A 543 -1.76 13.23 -8.49
N CYS A 544 -2.77 13.04 -7.66
CA CYS A 544 -3.81 14.02 -7.37
C CYS A 544 -3.78 14.45 -5.90
N GLY A 545 -2.65 15.03 -5.48
CA GLY A 545 -2.49 15.66 -4.17
C GLY A 545 -1.87 14.77 -3.08
N ASN A 546 -1.57 15.39 -1.94
CA ASN A 546 -0.90 14.74 -0.80
C ASN A 546 -1.78 14.69 0.45
N ARG A 547 -3.09 14.89 0.28
CA ARG A 547 -4.06 14.84 1.37
C ARG A 547 -4.05 13.47 2.02
N GLY A 548 -4.11 13.44 3.35
CA GLY A 548 -4.15 12.18 4.10
C GLY A 548 -2.81 11.45 4.20
N ASN A 549 -1.74 11.90 3.53
CA ASN A 549 -0.45 11.21 3.56
C ASN A 549 0.04 11.07 4.99
N VAL A 550 0.48 9.87 5.32
CA VAL A 550 1.26 9.52 6.51
C VAL A 550 2.73 9.39 6.14
N ALA A 551 3.07 8.96 4.92
CA ALA A 551 4.43 8.90 4.40
C ALA A 551 4.44 9.12 2.87
N SER A 552 5.20 10.11 2.39
CA SER A 552 5.21 10.49 0.98
C SER A 552 6.17 9.65 0.12
N ALA A 553 7.41 9.46 0.57
CA ALA A 553 8.41 8.58 -0.02
C ALA A 553 8.78 7.48 0.99
N THR A 554 8.86 6.22 0.57
CA THR A 554 9.13 5.11 1.49
C THR A 554 10.22 4.20 0.97
N ILE A 555 10.94 3.56 1.90
CA ILE A 555 12.15 2.79 1.60
C ILE A 555 11.80 1.31 1.56
N GLU A 556 12.13 0.62 0.48
CA GLU A 556 12.06 -0.83 0.45
C GLU A 556 13.00 -1.43 1.51
N LYS A 557 12.46 -2.31 2.36
CA LYS A 557 13.22 -2.97 3.44
C LYS A 557 14.52 -3.60 2.91
N PRO A 558 15.70 -3.13 3.34
CA PRO A 558 16.98 -3.69 2.87
C PRO A 558 17.18 -5.14 3.31
N ALA A 559 17.95 -5.89 2.52
CA ALA A 559 18.33 -7.28 2.82
C ALA A 559 19.71 -7.39 3.48
N CYS A 560 20.43 -6.27 3.61
CA CYS A 560 21.77 -6.18 4.17
C CYS A 560 21.81 -5.09 5.26
N GLY A 561 22.65 -5.27 6.28
CA GLY A 561 22.70 -4.37 7.45
C GLY A 561 21.65 -4.67 8.54
N ASP A 562 21.67 -3.91 9.64
CA ASP A 562 20.74 -4.06 10.77
C ASP A 562 19.63 -3.03 10.72
N PHE A 563 18.69 -3.21 9.79
CA PHE A 563 17.50 -2.36 9.67
C PHE A 563 16.32 -3.00 10.39
N LEU A 564 15.83 -2.35 11.45
CA LEU A 564 14.63 -2.74 12.18
C LEU A 564 13.47 -1.85 11.72
N PRO A 565 12.55 -2.36 10.87
CA PRO A 565 11.34 -1.63 10.54
C PRO A 565 10.44 -1.53 11.78
N VAL A 566 9.94 -0.33 12.05
CA VAL A 566 9.00 -0.02 13.14
C VAL A 566 7.62 0.26 12.58
N LEU A 567 7.56 0.99 11.47
CA LEU A 567 6.36 1.23 10.66
C LEU A 567 6.61 0.87 9.20
N ASP A 568 5.73 0.06 8.61
CA ASP A 568 5.74 -0.26 7.18
C ASP A 568 4.31 -0.29 6.58
N GLY A 569 4.24 -0.45 5.26
CA GLY A 569 2.98 -0.52 4.54
C GLY A 569 3.16 -0.76 3.03
N GLY A 570 2.10 -0.47 2.28
CA GLY A 570 2.05 -0.64 0.83
C GLY A 570 2.03 -2.11 0.38
N TYR A 571 2.21 -2.31 -0.92
CA TYR A 571 2.30 -3.64 -1.55
C TYR A 571 3.24 -4.56 -0.75
N ALA A 572 2.75 -5.75 -0.39
CA ALA A 572 3.46 -6.79 0.33
C ALA A 572 4.16 -6.33 1.63
N LEU A 573 3.64 -5.27 2.29
CA LEU A 573 4.29 -4.61 3.43
C LEU A 573 5.77 -4.31 3.16
N GLN A 574 6.12 -4.00 1.91
CA GLN A 574 7.50 -3.99 1.44
C GLN A 574 8.28 -2.76 1.88
N TYR A 575 7.57 -1.65 2.12
CA TYR A 575 8.19 -0.35 2.29
C TYR A 575 8.06 0.13 3.72
N ALA A 576 9.20 0.39 4.35
CA ALA A 576 9.30 0.96 5.68
C ALA A 576 9.29 2.49 5.61
N ALA A 577 8.47 3.10 6.47
CA ALA A 577 8.40 4.54 6.66
C ALA A 577 9.11 5.00 7.95
N LEU A 578 9.32 4.09 8.91
CA LEU A 578 10.15 4.34 10.09
C LEU A 578 11.00 3.11 10.37
N MET A 579 12.32 3.29 10.44
CA MET A 579 13.24 2.20 10.76
C MET A 579 14.45 2.67 11.58
N GLU A 580 14.94 1.77 12.43
CA GLU A 580 16.20 1.91 13.15
C GLU A 580 17.30 1.16 12.41
N TYR A 581 18.34 1.88 11.99
CA TYR A 581 19.58 1.32 11.46
C TYR A 581 20.67 1.32 12.54
N ARG A 582 21.33 0.18 12.75
CA ARG A 582 22.37 0.03 13.78
C ARG A 582 23.71 -0.37 13.18
N GLU A 583 24.74 0.43 13.45
CA GLU A 583 26.11 0.13 13.06
C GLU A 583 27.10 0.54 14.17
N GLY A 584 28.01 -0.38 14.51
CA GLY A 584 28.93 -0.19 15.64
C GLY A 584 28.19 0.00 16.97
N ALA A 585 28.50 1.09 17.68
CA ALA A 585 27.92 1.44 18.98
C ALA A 585 26.82 2.51 18.91
N GLY A 586 26.45 2.98 17.72
CA GLY A 586 25.43 4.01 17.51
C GLY A 586 24.29 3.54 16.61
N MET A 587 23.46 4.50 16.20
CA MET A 587 22.28 4.22 15.37
C MET A 587 21.83 5.44 14.56
N VAL A 588 21.08 5.16 13.49
CA VAL A 588 20.33 6.15 12.72
C VAL A 588 18.85 5.78 12.73
N LEU A 589 17.98 6.70 13.15
CA LEU A 589 16.56 6.62 12.88
C LEU A 589 16.26 7.25 11.52
N PHE A 590 15.78 6.46 10.57
CA PHE A 590 15.23 6.96 9.32
C PHE A 590 13.73 7.16 9.49
N CYS A 591 13.29 8.41 9.51
CA CYS A 591 11.89 8.81 9.58
C CYS A 591 11.44 9.37 8.23
N GLN A 592 10.65 8.59 7.49
CA GLN A 592 9.96 9.00 6.27
C GLN A 592 8.44 9.14 6.46
N THR A 593 7.96 9.07 7.70
CA THR A 593 6.60 9.53 8.01
C THR A 593 6.57 11.05 7.97
N ASP A 594 5.54 11.64 7.37
CA ASP A 594 5.38 13.07 7.08
C ASP A 594 5.00 13.88 8.35
N VAL A 595 5.91 13.87 9.34
CA VAL A 595 5.81 14.56 10.63
C VAL A 595 6.25 16.02 10.56
N THR A 596 7.00 16.39 9.52
CA THR A 596 7.51 17.75 9.27
C THR A 596 6.80 18.41 8.08
N GLY A 597 6.24 19.59 8.31
CA GLY A 597 5.67 20.44 7.25
C GLY A 597 4.41 19.84 6.62
N ARG A 598 3.25 20.32 7.08
CA ARG A 598 1.93 19.97 6.55
C ARG A 598 1.06 21.21 6.49
N THR A 599 0.06 21.23 5.61
CA THR A 599 -0.89 22.36 5.53
C THR A 599 -1.78 22.47 6.77
N GLU A 600 -1.95 21.38 7.51
CA GLU A 600 -2.65 21.31 8.78
C GLU A 600 -1.90 20.34 9.71
N GLY A 601 -1.75 20.69 10.99
CA GLY A 601 -1.09 19.84 11.97
C GLY A 601 -1.94 18.62 12.33
N ASP A 602 -1.30 17.46 12.50
CA ASP A 602 -1.94 16.23 12.97
C ASP A 602 -1.40 15.82 14.36
N PRO A 603 -2.27 15.54 15.35
CA PRO A 603 -1.82 15.12 16.68
C PRO A 603 -0.96 13.84 16.69
N ALA A 604 -1.17 12.91 15.75
CA ALA A 604 -0.36 11.69 15.65
C ALA A 604 1.04 11.99 15.10
N ALA A 605 1.13 12.88 14.11
CA ALA A 605 2.40 13.35 13.58
C ALA A 605 3.24 14.05 14.66
N GLU A 606 2.62 14.95 15.45
CA GLU A 606 3.32 15.63 16.55
C GLU A 606 3.75 14.65 17.65
N THR A 607 2.90 13.70 18.01
CA THR A 607 3.23 12.66 19.00
C THR A 607 4.42 11.83 18.53
N LEU A 608 4.43 11.39 17.27
CA LEU A 608 5.53 10.62 16.70
C LEU A 608 6.83 11.42 16.66
N ALA A 609 6.79 12.68 16.21
CA ALA A 609 7.96 13.56 16.20
C ALA A 609 8.63 13.66 17.58
N ARG A 610 7.84 13.81 18.64
CA ARG A 610 8.34 13.87 20.02
C ARG A 610 8.93 12.54 20.48
N ASN A 611 8.27 11.42 20.15
CA ASN A 611 8.77 10.08 20.47
C ASN A 611 10.11 9.79 19.78
N LEU A 612 10.32 10.26 18.54
CA LEU A 612 11.60 10.11 17.82
C LEU A 612 12.75 10.77 18.59
N ILE A 613 12.56 12.01 19.04
CA ILE A 613 13.58 12.74 19.80
C ILE A 613 13.84 12.07 21.15
N GLU A 614 12.79 11.72 21.88
CA GLU A 614 12.93 11.05 23.19
C GLU A 614 13.63 9.70 23.08
N TYR A 615 13.24 8.91 22.07
CA TYR A 615 13.83 7.60 21.82
C TYR A 615 15.31 7.72 21.50
N ALA A 616 15.69 8.54 20.51
CA ALA A 616 17.09 8.68 20.13
C ALA A 616 17.95 9.24 21.27
N ALA A 617 17.44 10.21 22.04
CA ALA A 617 18.18 10.76 23.18
C ALA A 617 18.42 9.73 24.30
N GLY A 618 17.48 8.80 24.50
CA GLY A 618 17.53 7.74 25.51
C GLY A 618 18.09 6.40 25.02
N TRP A 619 18.38 6.27 23.72
CA TRP A 619 18.80 5.01 23.13
C TRP A 619 20.15 4.54 23.68
N THR A 620 20.28 3.23 23.87
CA THR A 620 21.50 2.56 24.33
C THR A 620 21.85 1.38 23.43
N PRO A 621 23.14 1.15 23.12
CA PRO A 621 23.53 0.07 22.24
C PRO A 621 23.27 -1.31 22.83
N SER A 622 22.78 -2.21 21.97
CA SER A 622 22.70 -3.64 22.25
C SER A 622 24.03 -4.35 21.98
N PRO A 623 24.35 -5.44 22.69
CA PRO A 623 25.56 -6.22 22.43
C PRO A 623 25.66 -6.69 20.97
N ARG A 624 26.81 -6.42 20.34
CA ARG A 624 27.12 -6.88 18.98
C ARG A 624 27.76 -8.26 19.03
N ARG A 625 27.44 -9.11 18.06
CA ARG A 625 27.89 -10.49 17.99
C ARG A 625 28.46 -10.81 16.61
N THR A 626 29.57 -11.54 16.61
CA THR A 626 30.14 -12.09 15.38
C THR A 626 29.45 -13.40 15.03
N VAL A 627 29.11 -13.58 13.76
CA VAL A 627 28.51 -14.82 13.25
C VAL A 627 29.57 -15.92 13.18
N ILE A 628 29.25 -17.08 13.74
CA ILE A 628 29.91 -18.35 13.41
C ILE A 628 28.94 -19.11 12.51
N TYR A 629 29.39 -19.50 11.33
CA TYR A 629 28.54 -20.23 10.38
C TYR A 629 29.00 -21.68 10.26
N ALA A 630 28.05 -22.61 10.39
CA ALA A 630 28.21 -24.00 10.03
C ALA A 630 27.07 -24.41 9.09
N GLY A 631 27.40 -25.00 7.95
CA GLY A 631 26.45 -25.36 6.91
C GLY A 631 27.07 -25.49 5.53
N ASP A 632 26.23 -25.57 4.51
CA ASP A 632 26.64 -25.65 3.11
C ASP A 632 27.32 -24.34 2.62
N PRO A 633 28.15 -24.40 1.56
CA PRO A 633 28.85 -23.22 1.03
C PRO A 633 27.92 -22.12 0.51
N ALA A 634 26.71 -22.45 0.02
CA ALA A 634 25.78 -21.47 -0.54
C ALA A 634 25.24 -20.54 0.56
N GLY A 635 24.91 -21.07 1.74
CA GLY A 635 24.53 -20.24 2.88
C GLY A 635 25.68 -19.36 3.38
N ARG A 636 26.93 -19.81 3.33
CA ARG A 636 28.10 -18.96 3.66
C ARG A 636 28.22 -17.79 2.67
N ALA A 637 28.17 -18.08 1.37
CA ALA A 637 28.24 -17.08 0.32
C ALA A 637 27.08 -16.07 0.41
N HIS A 638 25.88 -16.53 0.76
CA HIS A 638 24.74 -15.65 0.99
C HIS A 638 24.96 -14.69 2.16
N LEU A 639 25.45 -15.17 3.31
CA LEU A 639 25.77 -14.31 4.44
C LEU A 639 26.88 -13.30 4.11
N GLU A 640 27.91 -13.73 3.37
CA GLU A 640 28.98 -12.84 2.88
C GLU A 640 28.43 -11.76 1.94
N ALA A 641 27.50 -12.10 1.04
CA ALA A 641 26.81 -11.14 0.19
C ALA A 641 25.95 -10.14 0.98
N CYS A 642 25.43 -10.53 2.16
CA CYS A 642 24.77 -9.61 3.09
C CYS A 642 25.73 -8.67 3.86
N GLY A 643 27.03 -8.71 3.55
CA GLY A 643 28.07 -7.91 4.20
C GLY A 643 28.57 -8.48 5.53
N LEU A 644 28.19 -9.72 5.89
CA LEU A 644 28.71 -10.39 7.10
C LEU A 644 30.08 -11.02 6.80
N ALA A 645 30.90 -11.17 7.84
CA ALA A 645 32.13 -11.95 7.79
C ALA A 645 32.05 -13.15 8.75
N PRO A 646 31.40 -14.27 8.35
CA PRO A 646 31.22 -15.41 9.25
C PRO A 646 32.55 -16.09 9.59
N ALA A 647 32.80 -16.27 10.89
CA ALA A 647 33.91 -17.06 11.41
C ALA A 647 33.71 -18.57 11.13
N ALA A 648 34.83 -19.31 11.16
CA ALA A 648 34.85 -20.74 10.89
C ALA A 648 34.06 -21.57 11.92
N PRO A 649 33.49 -22.72 11.53
CA PRO A 649 32.66 -23.56 12.40
C PRO A 649 33.34 -24.05 13.68
N ASP A 650 34.67 -24.10 13.71
CA ASP A 650 35.52 -24.55 14.83
C ASP A 650 35.92 -23.42 15.79
N ALA A 651 35.58 -22.17 15.47
CA ALA A 651 35.83 -21.01 16.31
C ALA A 651 35.30 -21.19 17.75
N GLU A 652 35.88 -20.40 18.67
CA GLU A 652 35.50 -20.39 20.08
C GLU A 652 34.07 -19.87 20.29
N LEU A 653 33.31 -20.56 21.14
CA LEU A 653 31.94 -20.21 21.52
C LEU A 653 31.94 -19.22 22.69
N ALA A 654 32.24 -17.95 22.40
CA ALA A 654 32.22 -16.85 23.36
C ALA A 654 30.83 -16.15 23.44
N ALA A 655 30.62 -15.26 24.41
CA ALA A 655 29.33 -14.58 24.63
C ALA A 655 28.98 -13.56 23.52
N ASP A 656 29.99 -13.03 22.84
CA ASP A 656 29.92 -12.10 21.70
C ASP A 656 29.80 -12.83 20.35
N ARG A 657 29.25 -14.06 20.36
CA ARG A 657 29.06 -14.89 19.17
C ARG A 657 27.60 -15.27 18.98
N VAL A 658 27.19 -15.44 17.73
CA VAL A 658 25.94 -16.11 17.37
C VAL A 658 26.27 -17.28 16.44
N LEU A 659 25.72 -18.45 16.72
CA LEU A 659 25.93 -19.65 15.90
C LEU A 659 24.80 -19.80 14.88
N VAL A 660 25.12 -19.67 13.60
CA VAL A 660 24.19 -19.97 12.50
C VAL A 660 24.43 -21.40 12.04
N VAL A 661 23.37 -22.21 12.07
CA VAL A 661 23.39 -23.63 11.73
C VAL A 661 22.45 -23.87 10.57
N ALA A 662 22.99 -24.26 9.43
CA ALA A 662 22.27 -24.51 8.18
C ALA A 662 22.45 -25.98 7.72
N PRO A 663 21.76 -26.44 6.67
CA PRO A 663 21.92 -27.81 6.17
C PRO A 663 23.40 -28.16 5.93
N GLY A 664 23.82 -29.37 6.32
CA GLY A 664 25.22 -29.80 6.26
C GLY A 664 26.07 -29.51 7.51
N ALA A 665 25.57 -28.69 8.45
CA ALA A 665 26.31 -28.34 9.67
C ALA A 665 26.65 -29.52 10.58
N ALA A 666 25.84 -30.59 10.57
CA ALA A 666 26.02 -31.74 11.46
C ALA A 666 27.41 -32.41 11.33
N ARG A 667 27.98 -32.41 10.10
CA ARG A 667 29.31 -32.94 9.85
C ARG A 667 30.40 -32.00 10.37
N GLN A 668 30.24 -30.70 10.19
CA GLN A 668 31.22 -29.68 10.60
C GLN A 668 31.28 -29.51 12.13
N LEU A 669 30.15 -29.70 12.82
CA LEU A 669 30.05 -29.56 14.27
C LEU A 669 30.08 -30.92 15.03
N ALA A 670 30.53 -31.99 14.36
CA ALA A 670 30.61 -33.31 14.95
C ALA A 670 31.43 -33.28 16.26
N GLY A 671 30.91 -33.90 17.33
CA GLY A 671 31.55 -33.90 18.65
C GLY A 671 31.38 -32.62 19.48
N ARG A 672 30.94 -31.49 18.91
CA ARG A 672 30.80 -30.20 19.62
C ARG A 672 29.43 -29.99 20.30
N ALA A 673 28.46 -30.88 20.08
CA ALA A 673 27.08 -30.71 20.56
C ALA A 673 26.95 -30.49 22.09
N ALA A 674 27.81 -31.13 22.89
CA ALA A 674 27.81 -30.92 24.34
C ALA A 674 28.28 -29.51 24.73
N ALA A 675 29.33 -29.01 24.07
CA ALA A 675 29.87 -27.67 24.26
C ALA A 675 28.87 -26.60 23.81
N ILE A 676 28.27 -26.77 22.62
CA ILE A 676 27.22 -25.89 22.08
C ILE A 676 26.04 -25.83 23.06
N ALA A 677 25.54 -26.98 23.52
CA ALA A 677 24.42 -26.99 24.47
C ALA A 677 24.77 -26.35 25.82
N LYS A 678 26.02 -26.46 26.29
CA LYS A 678 26.50 -25.76 27.50
C LYS A 678 26.51 -24.25 27.27
N TRP A 679 27.06 -23.80 26.15
CA TRP A 679 27.13 -22.38 25.77
C TRP A 679 25.74 -21.74 25.61
N LEU A 680 24.80 -22.43 24.94
CA LEU A 680 23.41 -21.97 24.81
C LEU A 680 22.71 -21.83 26.18
N ARG A 681 23.02 -22.70 27.16
CA ARG A 681 22.50 -22.56 28.54
C ARG A 681 23.11 -21.39 29.29
N ALA A 682 24.30 -20.94 28.88
CA ALA A 682 24.98 -19.77 29.44
C ALA A 682 24.58 -18.46 28.73
N GLY A 683 23.56 -18.49 27.86
CA GLY A 683 23.05 -17.30 27.16
C GLY A 683 23.52 -17.15 25.70
N GLY A 684 24.29 -18.11 25.17
CA GLY A 684 24.66 -18.14 23.75
C GLY A 684 23.44 -18.17 22.81
N HIS A 685 23.59 -17.58 21.62
CA HIS A 685 22.50 -17.45 20.64
C HIS A 685 22.73 -18.37 19.45
N ALA A 686 21.68 -19.02 18.94
CA ALA A 686 21.75 -19.78 17.71
C ALA A 686 20.55 -19.53 16.79
N LEU A 687 20.83 -19.43 15.49
CA LEU A 687 19.85 -19.41 14.42
C LEU A 687 19.96 -20.71 13.61
N ALA A 688 18.94 -21.55 13.68
CA ALA A 688 18.81 -22.79 12.92
C ALA A 688 18.01 -22.52 11.63
N ILE A 689 18.60 -22.76 10.48
CA ILE A 689 18.01 -22.46 9.17
C ILE A 689 17.74 -23.77 8.43
N GLY A 690 16.48 -24.02 8.04
CA GLY A 690 16.06 -25.15 7.21
C GLY A 690 16.33 -26.55 7.77
N LEU A 691 16.56 -26.68 9.08
CA LEU A 691 16.95 -27.95 9.70
C LEU A 691 15.75 -28.82 10.06
N ASP A 692 15.88 -30.13 9.85
CA ASP A 692 14.95 -31.10 10.41
C ASP A 692 15.23 -31.41 11.89
N ALA A 693 14.32 -32.15 12.53
CA ALA A 693 14.44 -32.54 13.93
C ALA A 693 15.70 -33.37 14.22
N ARG A 694 16.15 -34.23 13.30
CA ARG A 694 17.33 -35.07 13.51
C ARG A 694 18.58 -34.20 13.56
N GLU A 695 18.75 -33.32 12.57
CA GLU A 695 19.90 -32.41 12.49
C GLU A 695 19.90 -31.42 13.66
N ALA A 696 18.77 -30.75 13.91
CA ALA A 696 18.65 -29.77 14.98
C ALA A 696 18.91 -30.38 16.36
N ASN A 697 18.38 -31.58 16.64
CA ASN A 697 18.56 -32.23 17.93
C ASN A 697 19.97 -32.79 18.13
N ALA A 698 20.63 -33.24 17.05
CA ALA A 698 22.01 -33.71 17.10
C ALA A 698 22.98 -32.58 17.48
N ILE A 699 22.75 -31.36 16.98
CA ILE A 699 23.64 -30.21 17.19
C ILE A 699 23.26 -29.41 18.45
N LEU A 700 22.00 -28.99 18.56
CA LEU A 700 21.53 -28.01 19.55
C LEU A 700 20.97 -28.64 20.83
N ARG A 701 20.69 -29.95 20.82
CA ARG A 701 20.10 -30.72 21.93
C ARG A 701 18.79 -30.11 22.47
N THR A 702 17.93 -29.57 21.60
CA THR A 702 16.70 -28.83 21.94
C THR A 702 15.44 -29.70 22.07
N LYS A 703 15.48 -30.97 21.60
CA LYS A 703 14.34 -31.91 21.56
C LYS A 703 13.13 -31.38 20.76
N VAL A 704 13.39 -30.68 19.67
CA VAL A 704 12.34 -30.22 18.74
C VAL A 704 11.82 -31.36 17.87
N ALA A 705 10.57 -31.27 17.43
CA ALA A 705 9.99 -32.14 16.41
C ALA A 705 9.63 -31.33 15.17
N THR A 706 9.87 -31.88 13.99
CA THR A 706 9.55 -31.26 12.70
C THR A 706 8.64 -32.19 11.90
N ARG A 707 7.79 -31.61 11.05
CA ARG A 707 6.98 -32.33 10.07
C ARG A 707 7.29 -31.80 8.68
N ARG A 708 7.61 -32.69 7.74
CA ARG A 708 7.80 -32.30 6.34
C ARG A 708 6.44 -31.98 5.71
N ALA A 709 6.12 -30.71 5.56
CA ALA A 709 4.85 -30.22 5.04
C ALA A 709 5.09 -29.05 4.07
N GLU A 710 4.12 -28.79 3.20
CA GLU A 710 4.17 -27.65 2.30
C GLU A 710 4.02 -26.35 3.08
N HIS A 711 4.75 -25.32 2.66
CA HIS A 711 4.61 -23.96 3.16
C HIS A 711 4.42 -22.98 1.99
N ILE A 712 3.41 -22.12 2.11
CA ILE A 712 3.04 -21.07 1.14
C ILE A 712 2.93 -19.72 1.84
N ALA A 713 2.16 -19.64 2.92
CA ALA A 713 2.03 -18.42 3.71
C ALA A 713 1.69 -18.81 5.16
N ALA A 714 1.90 -17.87 6.06
CA ALA A 714 1.44 -17.97 7.44
C ALA A 714 1.02 -16.59 7.93
N CYS A 715 -0.04 -16.54 8.74
CA CYS A 715 -0.54 -15.32 9.38
C CYS A 715 -0.18 -15.32 10.88
N PHE A 716 0.26 -14.18 11.39
CA PHE A 716 0.56 -13.96 12.81
C PHE A 716 0.59 -12.46 13.14
N GLU A 717 0.37 -12.15 14.42
CA GLU A 717 0.44 -10.80 14.96
C GLU A 717 1.87 -10.25 15.05
N PRO A 718 2.06 -8.92 15.02
CA PRO A 718 3.37 -8.30 15.22
C PRO A 718 4.01 -8.64 16.58
N PHE A 719 5.34 -8.63 16.62
CA PHE A 719 6.10 -8.99 17.82
C PHE A 719 6.59 -7.77 18.59
N GLY A 720 6.67 -7.90 19.91
CA GLY A 720 7.26 -6.88 20.77
C GLY A 720 8.79 -6.75 20.64
N ALA A 721 9.34 -5.65 21.15
CA ALA A 721 10.73 -5.24 20.99
C ALA A 721 11.76 -6.27 21.49
N ASP A 722 11.44 -7.00 22.57
CA ASP A 722 12.31 -8.04 23.14
C ASP A 722 12.21 -9.40 22.42
N SER A 723 11.39 -9.49 21.37
CA SER A 723 11.24 -10.71 20.59
C SER A 723 12.40 -10.88 19.60
N PRO A 724 12.92 -12.10 19.39
CA PRO A 724 13.83 -12.36 18.28
C PRO A 724 13.17 -12.15 16.89
N PHE A 725 11.86 -11.98 16.86
CA PHE A 725 11.06 -11.72 15.66
C PHE A 725 10.60 -10.26 15.54
N ALA A 726 11.11 -9.34 16.37
CA ALA A 726 10.78 -7.91 16.25
C ALA A 726 11.05 -7.41 14.82
N GLY A 727 10.10 -6.66 14.25
CA GLY A 727 10.20 -6.16 12.88
C GLY A 727 9.79 -7.13 11.77
N VAL A 728 9.47 -8.40 12.09
CA VAL A 728 9.05 -9.40 11.09
C VAL A 728 7.53 -9.39 10.91
N SER A 729 7.08 -9.42 9.66
CA SER A 729 5.66 -9.56 9.28
C SER A 729 5.40 -10.89 8.55
N PRO A 730 4.12 -11.28 8.37
CA PRO A 730 3.73 -12.38 7.49
C PRO A 730 4.29 -12.30 6.06
N ALA A 731 4.54 -11.10 5.53
CA ALA A 731 5.07 -10.91 4.19
C ALA A 731 6.48 -11.50 4.01
N GLU A 732 7.31 -11.45 5.05
CA GLU A 732 8.67 -11.98 5.03
C GLU A 732 8.73 -13.52 4.96
N VAL A 733 7.65 -14.20 5.36
CA VAL A 733 7.54 -15.66 5.27
C VAL A 733 6.65 -16.12 4.12
N HIS A 734 6.13 -15.22 3.27
CA HIS A 734 5.33 -15.63 2.13
C HIS A 734 6.22 -16.28 1.05
N ASN A 735 5.84 -17.49 0.63
CA ASN A 735 6.54 -18.31 -0.34
C ASN A 735 5.70 -18.50 -1.60
N ARG A 736 6.07 -17.81 -2.68
CA ARG A 736 5.43 -17.90 -4.01
C ARG A 736 5.95 -19.07 -4.86
N ASP A 737 6.80 -19.92 -4.28
CA ASP A 737 7.21 -21.21 -4.84
C ASP A 737 6.94 -22.33 -3.83
N PRO A 738 5.66 -22.72 -3.65
CA PRO A 738 5.22 -23.71 -2.67
C PRO A 738 6.08 -24.97 -2.66
N ARG A 739 6.67 -25.28 -1.50
CA ARG A 739 7.57 -26.43 -1.37
C ARG A 739 7.48 -27.08 0.00
N ARG A 740 7.82 -28.37 0.06
CA ARG A 740 7.82 -29.13 1.32
C ARG A 740 9.11 -28.91 2.10
N MET A 741 8.99 -28.39 3.32
CA MET A 741 10.09 -28.07 4.23
C MET A 741 9.85 -28.65 5.64
N PRO A 742 10.88 -28.78 6.50
CA PRO A 742 10.73 -29.37 7.83
C PRO A 742 10.17 -28.36 8.85
N LEU A 743 8.86 -28.12 8.79
CA LEU A 743 8.16 -27.20 9.70
C LEU A 743 8.23 -27.67 11.16
N VAL A 744 8.55 -26.77 12.09
CA VAL A 744 8.63 -27.08 13.53
C VAL A 744 7.24 -27.27 14.10
N THR A 745 7.00 -28.38 14.81
CA THR A 745 5.67 -28.73 15.34
C THR A 745 5.63 -28.82 16.87
N LYS A 746 6.73 -29.18 17.53
CA LYS A 746 6.80 -29.33 19.00
C LYS A 746 8.21 -29.01 19.52
N GLY A 747 8.32 -28.77 20.83
CA GLY A 747 9.59 -28.51 21.53
C GLY A 747 10.08 -27.06 21.44
N ALA A 748 9.34 -26.19 20.76
CA ALA A 748 9.57 -24.76 20.63
C ALA A 748 8.22 -24.02 20.62
N ALA A 749 8.23 -22.71 20.93
CA ALA A 749 7.11 -21.83 20.64
C ALA A 749 7.06 -21.59 19.12
N VAL A 750 6.08 -22.21 18.47
CA VAL A 750 5.86 -22.15 17.02
C VAL A 750 5.18 -20.83 16.64
N VAL A 751 5.59 -20.27 15.50
CA VAL A 751 4.98 -19.10 14.85
C VAL A 751 4.49 -19.52 13.48
N GLY A 752 3.28 -19.09 13.11
CA GLY A 752 2.63 -19.53 11.88
C GLY A 752 2.37 -21.03 11.88
N ASP A 753 2.72 -21.69 10.78
CA ASP A 753 2.59 -23.14 10.59
C ASP A 753 3.82 -23.95 11.02
N GLY A 754 4.82 -23.30 11.65
CA GLY A 754 6.12 -23.91 11.95
C GLY A 754 7.27 -23.41 11.09
N VAL A 755 7.02 -22.45 10.19
CA VAL A 755 8.06 -21.79 9.40
C VAL A 755 9.05 -21.02 10.29
N LEU A 756 8.56 -20.44 11.38
CA LEU A 756 9.37 -19.79 12.42
C LEU A 756 9.10 -20.47 13.77
N ALA A 757 10.11 -20.58 14.62
CA ALA A 757 9.92 -21.02 16.00
C ALA A 757 11.05 -20.54 16.92
N ARG A 758 10.79 -20.47 18.23
CA ARG A 758 11.83 -20.22 19.24
C ARG A 758 11.77 -21.20 20.39
N VAL A 759 12.90 -21.71 20.83
CA VAL A 759 12.99 -22.41 22.13
C VAL A 759 13.15 -21.32 23.18
N ARG A 760 12.30 -21.24 24.20
CA ARG A 760 12.42 -20.14 25.19
C ARG A 760 13.53 -20.37 26.22
N SER A 761 13.80 -21.63 26.56
CA SER A 761 14.79 -21.99 27.58
C SER A 761 16.25 -21.84 27.13
N ARG A 762 16.48 -21.53 25.86
CA ARG A 762 17.79 -21.35 25.22
C ARG A 762 17.59 -20.33 24.09
N ASN A 763 18.51 -19.41 23.83
CA ASN A 763 18.33 -18.40 22.78
C ASN A 763 18.46 -19.00 21.35
N VAL A 764 17.59 -19.95 21.00
CA VAL A 764 17.57 -20.69 19.74
C VAL A 764 16.33 -20.32 18.95
N VAL A 765 16.54 -19.81 17.75
CA VAL A 765 15.50 -19.47 16.78
C VAL A 765 15.60 -20.39 15.58
N PHE A 766 14.46 -20.79 15.04
CA PHE A 766 14.32 -21.59 13.83
C PHE A 766 13.70 -20.73 12.73
N CYS A 767 14.30 -20.79 11.55
CA CYS A 767 13.78 -20.26 10.30
C CYS A 767 13.81 -21.37 9.25
N GLN A 768 12.66 -21.85 8.81
CA GLN A 768 12.59 -22.96 7.85
C GLN A 768 12.74 -22.50 6.39
N LEU A 769 12.74 -21.18 6.16
CA LEU A 769 13.10 -20.59 4.88
C LEU A 769 14.62 -20.44 4.75
N THR A 770 15.13 -20.90 3.61
CA THR A 770 16.55 -20.93 3.21
C THR A 770 16.71 -20.04 1.98
N PRO A 771 17.02 -18.73 2.13
CA PRO A 771 17.01 -17.77 1.02
C PRO A 771 17.80 -18.25 -0.21
N TRP A 772 18.99 -18.82 0.00
CA TRP A 772 19.87 -19.33 -1.07
C TRP A 772 19.35 -20.58 -1.81
N GLN A 773 18.19 -21.13 -1.46
CA GLN A 773 17.52 -22.20 -2.20
C GLN A 773 16.42 -21.68 -3.15
N PHE A 774 16.19 -20.37 -3.18
CA PHE A 774 15.28 -19.72 -4.11
C PHE A 774 16.05 -19.21 -5.33
N ASP A 775 16.43 -20.14 -6.21
CA ASP A 775 17.07 -19.83 -7.49
C ASP A 775 16.04 -19.27 -8.47
N TYR A 776 16.10 -17.96 -8.68
CA TYR A 776 15.26 -17.24 -9.63
C TYR A 776 15.89 -17.09 -11.02
N SER A 777 16.98 -17.81 -11.31
CA SER A 777 17.50 -17.92 -12.67
C SER A 777 16.40 -18.36 -13.65
N ARG A 778 16.54 -17.94 -14.91
CA ARG A 778 15.52 -18.14 -15.98
C ARG A 778 14.23 -17.33 -15.78
N GLU A 779 14.36 -16.09 -15.29
CA GLU A 779 13.27 -15.10 -15.21
C GLU A 779 12.08 -15.56 -14.33
N ARG A 780 12.35 -16.29 -13.25
CA ARG A 780 11.32 -16.75 -12.31
C ARG A 780 10.99 -15.67 -11.29
N MET A 781 10.19 -14.69 -11.70
CA MET A 781 9.85 -13.52 -10.88
C MET A 781 9.16 -13.88 -9.56
N ASN A 782 8.34 -14.94 -9.53
CA ASN A 782 7.74 -15.44 -8.29
C ASN A 782 8.80 -15.89 -7.26
N VAL A 783 9.85 -16.56 -7.72
CA VAL A 783 10.97 -16.98 -6.88
C VAL A 783 11.82 -15.78 -6.45
N LYS A 784 12.05 -14.80 -7.34
CA LYS A 784 12.81 -13.57 -7.03
C LYS A 784 12.18 -12.79 -5.87
N ARG A 785 10.85 -12.62 -5.87
CA ARG A 785 10.13 -11.96 -4.74
C ARG A 785 10.30 -12.72 -3.44
N THR A 786 10.19 -14.05 -3.48
CA THR A 786 10.40 -14.91 -2.31
C THR A 786 11.84 -14.81 -1.79
N PHE A 787 12.84 -14.82 -2.68
CA PHE A 787 14.25 -14.65 -2.34
C PHE A 787 14.49 -13.33 -1.59
N ARG A 788 13.98 -12.21 -2.10
CA ARG A 788 14.13 -10.89 -1.47
C ARG A 788 13.55 -10.87 -0.07
N LYS A 789 12.30 -11.30 0.09
CA LYS A 789 11.59 -11.33 1.40
C LYS A 789 12.25 -12.25 2.41
N ALA A 790 12.66 -13.44 2.00
CA ALA A 790 13.38 -14.38 2.87
C ALA A 790 14.78 -13.87 3.25
N SER A 791 15.43 -13.09 2.39
CA SER A 791 16.72 -12.45 2.69
C SER A 791 16.56 -11.34 3.74
N CYS A 792 15.54 -10.48 3.58
CA CYS A 792 15.18 -9.48 4.60
C CYS A 792 14.83 -10.14 5.95
N LEU A 793 14.08 -11.26 5.92
CA LEU A 793 13.79 -12.06 7.12
C LEU A 793 15.07 -12.49 7.82
N LEU A 794 16.00 -13.10 7.10
CA LEU A 794 17.26 -13.59 7.65
C LEU A 794 18.09 -12.46 8.27
N ALA A 795 18.23 -11.33 7.56
CA ALA A 795 18.93 -10.15 8.07
C ALA A 795 18.28 -9.63 9.37
N ARG A 796 16.94 -9.55 9.43
CA ARG A 796 16.22 -9.09 10.62
C ARG A 796 16.40 -10.06 11.81
N LEU A 797 16.32 -11.37 11.58
CA LEU A 797 16.55 -12.36 12.63
C LEU A 797 17.98 -12.26 13.20
N LEU A 798 18.98 -12.10 12.34
CA LEU A 798 20.38 -11.92 12.76
C LEU A 798 20.57 -10.59 13.51
N GLY A 799 19.99 -9.50 13.00
CA GLY A 799 20.05 -8.20 13.67
C GLY A 799 19.43 -8.25 15.07
N ASN A 800 18.32 -8.97 15.26
CA ASN A 800 17.69 -9.18 16.57
C ASN A 800 18.57 -10.01 17.52
N MET A 801 19.52 -10.77 16.98
CA MET A 801 20.55 -11.46 17.76
C MET A 801 21.84 -10.63 17.91
N GLY A 802 21.87 -9.39 17.43
CA GLY A 802 23.01 -8.49 17.51
C GLY A 802 24.09 -8.73 16.44
N ALA A 803 23.76 -9.47 15.37
CA ALA A 803 24.68 -9.73 14.26
C ALA A 803 24.20 -9.04 12.98
N SER A 804 25.10 -8.34 12.30
CA SER A 804 24.80 -7.69 11.03
C SER A 804 26.07 -7.41 10.24
N GLY A 805 25.93 -7.25 8.93
CA GLY A 805 27.03 -6.91 8.03
C GLY A 805 27.33 -5.41 8.01
N ALA A 806 28.53 -5.08 7.51
CA ALA A 806 28.87 -3.70 7.21
C ALA A 806 28.09 -3.22 5.97
N THR A 807 27.74 -1.93 5.94
CA THR A 807 27.15 -1.29 4.75
C THR A 807 27.91 0.00 4.46
N ARG A 808 27.77 0.53 3.24
CA ARG A 808 28.31 1.84 2.86
C ARG A 808 27.39 3.01 3.18
N LEU A 809 26.26 2.76 3.85
CA LEU A 809 25.21 3.76 4.05
C LEU A 809 25.71 5.04 4.72
N LEU A 810 26.51 4.94 5.79
CA LEU A 810 27.04 6.11 6.50
C LEU A 810 27.98 6.95 5.62
N GLU A 811 28.78 6.29 4.77
CA GLU A 811 29.62 6.97 3.78
C GLU A 811 28.75 7.63 2.71
N HIS A 812 27.75 6.94 2.19
CA HIS A 812 26.82 7.43 1.19
C HIS A 812 26.00 8.64 1.66
N VAL A 813 25.60 8.69 2.93
CA VAL A 813 24.91 9.86 3.49
C VAL A 813 25.81 11.09 3.41
N SER A 814 27.07 10.93 3.79
CA SER A 814 28.02 12.04 3.96
C SER A 814 28.62 12.50 2.63
N THR A 815 28.81 11.57 1.68
CA THR A 815 29.49 11.82 0.41
C THR A 815 28.51 12.20 -0.71
N PRO A 816 28.75 13.31 -1.43
CA PRO A 816 28.05 13.63 -2.66
C PRO A 816 28.07 12.48 -3.67
N LEU A 817 27.01 12.38 -4.48
CA LEU A 817 26.92 11.39 -5.54
C LEU A 817 27.94 11.68 -6.67
N GLY A 818 28.73 10.66 -7.05
CA GLY A 818 29.61 10.73 -8.21
C GLY A 818 28.86 10.66 -9.54
N ALA A 819 29.47 11.18 -10.62
CA ALA A 819 28.88 11.11 -11.95
C ALA A 819 28.68 9.65 -12.41
N GLY A 820 27.43 9.28 -12.74
CA GLY A 820 27.06 7.93 -13.18
C GLY A 820 27.06 6.86 -12.08
N GLU A 821 27.26 7.25 -10.82
CA GLU A 821 27.24 6.32 -9.69
C GLU A 821 25.81 5.79 -9.43
N ARG A 822 25.69 4.47 -9.25
CA ARG A 822 24.42 3.75 -9.04
C ARG A 822 24.41 3.05 -7.69
N ARG A 823 24.24 3.81 -6.61
CA ARG A 823 24.34 3.30 -5.23
C ARG A 823 23.28 2.24 -4.88
N TRP A 824 22.14 2.23 -5.55
CA TRP A 824 21.08 1.21 -5.37
C TRP A 824 21.46 -0.20 -5.84
N LEU A 825 22.62 -0.36 -6.46
CA LEU A 825 23.22 -1.65 -6.83
C LEU A 825 24.29 -2.11 -5.82
N ASP A 826 24.63 -1.31 -4.80
CA ASP A 826 25.75 -1.57 -3.88
C ASP A 826 25.27 -1.81 -2.44
N GLY A 827 25.38 -3.06 -1.97
CA GLY A 827 25.47 -3.39 -0.55
C GLY A 827 24.19 -3.33 0.31
N LEU A 828 23.03 -2.97 -0.23
CA LEU A 828 21.74 -2.96 0.52
C LEU A 828 20.74 -4.05 0.08
N TYR A 829 20.87 -4.53 -1.16
CA TYR A 829 19.99 -5.53 -1.77
C TYR A 829 20.84 -6.62 -2.44
N LEU A 830 20.29 -7.84 -2.55
CA LEU A 830 21.00 -9.02 -3.05
C LEU A 830 20.66 -9.39 -4.49
N ASP A 831 19.80 -8.59 -5.13
CA ASP A 831 19.35 -8.75 -6.50
C ASP A 831 19.54 -7.44 -7.28
N VAL A 832 19.36 -7.47 -8.61
CA VAL A 832 19.37 -6.27 -9.47
C VAL A 832 17.91 -5.86 -9.72
N PRO A 833 17.56 -4.57 -9.61
CA PRO A 833 16.20 -4.13 -9.87
C PRO A 833 15.85 -4.32 -11.36
N GLU A 834 14.62 -4.76 -11.61
CA GLU A 834 14.03 -4.92 -12.93
C GLU A 834 12.68 -4.21 -12.97
N GLU A 835 12.20 -3.84 -14.16
CA GLU A 835 10.93 -3.12 -14.33
C GLU A 835 9.76 -3.74 -13.54
N TRP A 836 9.67 -5.07 -13.51
CA TRP A 836 8.61 -5.83 -12.85
C TRP A 836 8.71 -5.86 -11.32
N ASP A 837 9.81 -5.40 -10.75
CA ASP A 837 9.99 -5.27 -9.32
C ASP A 837 9.22 -4.08 -8.74
N ASP A 838 8.86 -3.10 -9.56
CA ASP A 838 8.00 -1.98 -9.15
C ASP A 838 6.51 -2.37 -9.25
N PRO A 839 5.81 -2.50 -8.11
CA PRO A 839 4.40 -2.91 -8.10
C PRO A 839 3.45 -1.79 -8.53
N TYR A 840 3.85 -0.52 -8.41
CA TYR A 840 2.99 0.61 -8.69
C TYR A 840 3.07 1.06 -10.15
N ARG A 841 3.60 0.22 -11.05
CA ARG A 841 3.51 0.45 -12.49
C ARG A 841 2.04 0.60 -12.90
N PHE A 842 1.81 1.49 -13.85
CA PHE A 842 0.47 1.87 -14.30
C PHE A 842 0.15 1.27 -15.67
N PHE A 843 -1.09 0.80 -15.84
CA PHE A 843 -1.61 0.47 -17.14
C PHE A 843 -3.12 0.65 -17.16
N ARG A 844 -3.58 1.47 -18.10
CA ARG A 844 -4.98 1.62 -18.42
C ARG A 844 -5.44 0.46 -19.29
N TRP A 845 -6.32 -0.37 -18.73
CA TRP A 845 -6.84 -1.59 -19.35
C TRP A 845 -7.70 -1.38 -20.59
#